data_AF-F0XCM1-F1
#
_entry.id   AF-F0XCM1-F1
#
_cell.length_a   1.000
_cell.length_b   1.000
_cell.length_c   1.000
_cell.angle_alpha   90.00
_cell.angle_beta   90.00
_cell.angle_gamma   90.00
#
_symmetry.space_group_name_H-M   'P 1'
#
loop_
_entity.id
_entity.type
_entity.pdbx_description
1 polymer ?
#
loop_
_entity_poly.entity_id
_entity_poly.type
_entity_poly.pdbx_seq_one_letter_code
_entity_poly.pdbx_strand_id
1 'polypeptide(L)'
;MGMITGMYWVQIWTAVAVVLQETAVAEGPQSCSHEANRVSLATAPPICAASEPAALIPALQQTCSRDHESIGVPGYRPAEAHGLWEVRPSPGKGRGMFAVVDIVRGTRLLEEQPLFVVSPPPLVPGVGFSLSSMQPVVEEAFAGLSTAQQVEFRSLHEVQLAGEESEGRRSEDEEGNKRSEEEKETHGRRLMRILRSNGYNTQDGRVAIYPKAALVNHDCRPNVFNTDVAGRRVIMATRDIAVGEELLTTYVPLLADTTTRQRRLIQYGFHCSCVACLAGERDGAGDGTDDGHRIYMGAVLDDLEAAVREEAAAADDERKKQTQKQKQKKQKRVQQLARNAAELAAYVETQGFADYYVRTSRLAVEFSFRADDGMAARHWAQRHLEHHRLIDETMQATHDAHALLGFVEQAVQGQQIPLDHHGRSLQRDRTASLLLAPSSVVEVGHCWGQRPAVFAAPALESSAERRCLLVLRMMLIALRSQVYVGGSTKTSIRKPLNAFLGELFLAEWTNERSSSSSSTPSSFTTRLVAEQVSHHPPITAMHLADETHGVRADGYARVEMTFAGSVQVRQVGHALVHIDRYDEDYLLPLPDVRVRGFLSGRLYPEIIGTYHIVASSGYTVELVFSGQGLAWGGTRNAFTARVMGREVGEEPEDGKNGKSGKEKKPKHAKHAKNTKNTNTARETLYIVEGVWSQGWTTTDARTGQVLERYEVDAVENAPVAIQLSPPEAQDPWESRRAWAPVIDGIVRGDLSHVVAEKSRIEQAQRCMRAHEAKNGTIWKPLLFRSSSSSHDDAEAPCPKATAARDTFHRLAAGLDLQLHDEQTMGVWRVDETKIQNLQRPFRGELTPLG
;
A
#
# COMPACT_ATOMS: atom_id res chain seq x y z
N MET A 1 -16.97 3.43 10.30
CA MET A 1 -16.09 4.10 9.31
C MET A 1 -14.74 3.40 9.29
N GLY A 2 -14.54 2.46 8.39
CA GLY A 2 -13.19 2.06 7.95
C GLY A 2 -12.84 2.87 6.73
N MET A 3 -13.11 4.14 6.87
CA MET A 3 -13.65 4.95 5.81
C MET A 3 -12.76 6.14 5.67
N ILE A 4 -12.66 6.54 4.41
CA ILE A 4 -11.99 7.73 3.93
C ILE A 4 -10.47 7.57 3.90
N THR A 5 -9.95 6.90 2.87
CA THR A 5 -8.50 6.88 2.54
C THR A 5 -8.17 7.56 1.21
N GLY A 6 -8.94 8.57 0.83
CA GLY A 6 -8.32 9.67 0.12
C GLY A 6 -9.28 10.80 -0.10
N MET A 7 -8.97 11.99 0.39
CA MET A 7 -9.64 13.24 0.02
C MET A 7 -8.55 14.31 0.00
N TYR A 8 -8.81 15.46 -0.62
CA TYR A 8 -7.93 16.63 -0.80
C TYR A 8 -7.12 16.71 -2.10
N TRP A 9 -7.77 17.16 -3.19
CA TRP A 9 -7.07 17.73 -4.37
C TRP A 9 -7.56 19.10 -4.87
N VAL A 10 -8.66 19.68 -4.36
CA VAL A 10 -9.26 20.86 -5.06
C VAL A 10 -9.64 22.09 -4.21
N GLN A 11 -9.58 22.10 -2.87
CA GLN A 11 -10.18 23.22 -2.10
C GLN A 11 -9.25 24.22 -1.39
N ILE A 12 -7.93 24.11 -1.50
CA ILE A 12 -7.03 25.15 -0.97
C ILE A 12 -6.95 26.38 -1.89
N TRP A 13 -7.47 26.32 -3.13
CA TRP A 13 -7.34 27.43 -4.09
C TRP A 13 -8.48 28.45 -4.10
N THR A 14 -9.67 28.14 -3.58
CA THR A 14 -10.81 29.08 -3.65
C THR A 14 -10.82 30.12 -2.52
N ALA A 15 -10.26 29.80 -1.34
CA ALA A 15 -10.19 30.74 -0.21
C ALA A 15 -9.08 31.80 -0.38
N VAL A 16 -7.99 31.47 -1.11
CA VAL A 16 -6.92 32.43 -1.41
C VAL A 16 -7.34 33.38 -2.55
N ALA A 17 -8.17 32.93 -3.49
CA ALA A 17 -8.70 33.79 -4.56
C ALA A 17 -9.73 34.81 -4.05
N VAL A 18 -10.52 34.48 -3.02
CA VAL A 18 -11.50 35.41 -2.42
C VAL A 18 -10.81 36.44 -1.51
N VAL A 19 -9.75 36.07 -0.79
CA VAL A 19 -8.98 37.01 0.05
C VAL A 19 -8.03 37.92 -0.75
N LEU A 20 -7.59 37.49 -1.94
CA LEU A 20 -6.76 38.32 -2.84
C LEU A 20 -7.58 39.24 -3.76
N GLN A 21 -8.90 39.13 -3.79
CA GLN A 21 -9.77 40.05 -4.56
C GLN A 21 -10.31 41.22 -3.73
N GLU A 22 -10.25 41.16 -2.39
CA GLU A 22 -10.67 42.27 -1.52
C GLU A 22 -9.56 43.29 -1.20
N THR A 23 -8.32 43.06 -1.65
CA THR A 23 -7.20 44.01 -1.48
C THR A 23 -6.85 44.82 -2.74
N ALA A 24 -7.66 44.73 -3.81
CA ALA A 24 -7.42 45.44 -5.07
C ALA A 24 -8.62 46.28 -5.53
N VAL A 25 -9.26 47.03 -4.62
CA VAL A 25 -10.17 48.14 -4.97
C VAL A 25 -9.91 49.33 -4.06
N ALA A 26 -8.77 49.99 -4.27
CA ALA A 26 -8.56 51.37 -3.86
C ALA A 26 -7.32 51.92 -4.58
N GLU A 27 -7.52 52.49 -5.77
CA GLU A 27 -6.98 53.79 -6.20
C GLU A 27 -7.19 53.98 -7.71
N GLY A 28 -7.73 55.15 -8.07
CA GLY A 28 -8.22 55.50 -9.40
C GLY A 28 -7.13 55.86 -10.42
N PRO A 29 -7.54 56.26 -11.64
CA PRO A 29 -6.63 56.40 -12.77
C PRO A 29 -5.97 57.78 -12.81
N GLN A 30 -4.65 57.83 -12.98
CA GLN A 30 -3.96 59.01 -13.50
C GLN A 30 -3.02 58.65 -14.65
N SER A 31 -3.27 59.34 -15.76
CA SER A 31 -2.45 59.45 -16.96
C SER A 31 -1.10 60.13 -16.68
N CYS A 32 -0.02 59.73 -17.37
CA CYS A 32 0.79 60.60 -18.25
C CYS A 32 2.15 59.97 -18.66
N SER A 33 2.39 60.01 -19.99
CA SER A 33 3.62 60.36 -20.74
C SER A 33 5.01 59.77 -20.41
N HIS A 34 5.71 59.36 -21.49
CA HIS A 34 7.15 59.51 -21.85
C HIS A 34 8.21 59.31 -20.73
N GLU A 35 9.34 58.62 -20.90
CA GLU A 35 10.32 58.63 -21.98
C GLU A 35 11.41 57.57 -21.70
N ALA A 36 12.30 57.36 -22.67
CA ALA A 36 13.28 56.29 -22.80
C ALA A 36 14.38 56.21 -21.71
N ASN A 37 14.94 55.00 -21.52
CA ASN A 37 16.40 54.85 -21.49
C ASN A 37 16.88 53.46 -21.93
N ARG A 38 17.80 53.48 -22.91
CA ARG A 38 18.53 52.33 -23.50
C ARG A 38 19.77 51.99 -22.66
N VAL A 39 20.10 50.70 -22.54
CA VAL A 39 21.48 50.14 -22.63
C VAL A 39 21.34 48.67 -23.13
N SER A 40 21.50 48.42 -24.44
CA SER A 40 22.68 47.87 -25.15
C SER A 40 22.93 46.36 -24.98
N LEU A 41 22.49 45.60 -26.00
CA LEU A 41 22.87 44.22 -26.32
C LEU A 41 24.11 44.21 -27.22
N ALA A 42 25.09 43.34 -26.93
CA ALA A 42 26.18 42.94 -27.83
C ALA A 42 25.91 41.50 -28.28
N THR A 43 25.35 41.28 -29.48
CA THR A 43 26.02 40.95 -30.76
C THR A 43 26.72 39.59 -30.81
N ALA A 44 26.06 38.62 -31.46
CA ALA A 44 26.67 37.47 -32.14
C ALA A 44 26.67 37.73 -33.67
N PRO A 45 27.73 37.36 -34.43
CA PRO A 45 27.79 37.54 -35.89
C PRO A 45 27.62 36.18 -36.64
N PRO A 46 27.61 36.09 -37.99
CA PRO A 46 26.37 35.84 -38.75
C PRO A 46 26.45 34.65 -39.73
N ILE A 47 25.31 34.41 -40.40
CA ILE A 47 25.03 33.41 -41.45
C ILE A 47 25.50 33.87 -42.84
N CYS A 48 25.87 32.93 -43.74
CA CYS A 48 25.59 32.83 -45.21
C CYS A 48 26.57 31.82 -45.89
N ALA A 49 26.29 31.03 -46.94
CA ALA A 49 25.13 30.83 -47.82
C ALA A 49 25.33 29.60 -48.77
N ALA A 50 24.20 29.12 -49.35
CA ALA A 50 24.00 28.47 -50.67
C ALA A 50 24.39 26.98 -50.83
N SER A 51 23.64 26.07 -51.50
CA SER A 51 22.68 26.17 -52.63
C SER A 51 21.86 24.87 -52.80
N GLU A 52 20.64 24.96 -53.34
CA GLU A 52 19.82 23.84 -53.87
C GLU A 52 20.18 23.50 -55.34
N PRO A 53 19.65 22.40 -55.93
CA PRO A 53 18.43 22.57 -56.74
C PRO A 53 17.37 21.43 -56.68
N ALA A 54 16.16 21.80 -57.12
CA ALA A 54 14.89 21.07 -57.15
C ALA A 54 14.64 20.14 -58.36
N ALA A 55 13.62 19.25 -58.25
CA ALA A 55 12.71 18.64 -59.26
C ALA A 55 12.40 17.16 -58.91
N LEU A 56 11.23 16.52 -59.05
CA LEU A 56 9.90 16.76 -59.62
C LEU A 56 8.98 15.61 -59.09
N ILE A 57 7.71 15.90 -58.74
CA ILE A 57 6.58 14.96 -58.54
C ILE A 57 5.66 15.19 -59.77
N PRO A 58 5.03 14.21 -60.48
CA PRO A 58 3.94 13.37 -59.92
C PRO A 58 3.62 12.03 -60.59
N ALA A 59 2.85 11.18 -59.90
CA ALA A 59 1.56 10.62 -60.38
C ALA A 59 1.18 9.38 -59.55
N LEU A 60 0.03 9.43 -58.87
CA LEU A 60 -0.93 8.32 -58.76
C LEU A 60 -2.19 8.86 -58.06
N GLN A 61 -3.07 9.46 -58.86
CA GLN A 61 -4.49 9.62 -58.54
C GLN A 61 -5.29 8.82 -59.58
N GLN A 62 -5.88 7.73 -59.14
CA GLN A 62 -7.24 7.30 -59.52
C GLN A 62 -7.64 6.18 -58.54
N THR A 63 -8.53 6.50 -57.59
CA THR A 63 -9.94 6.01 -57.51
C THR A 63 -10.06 4.49 -57.41
N CYS A 64 -10.92 3.88 -56.61
CA CYS A 64 -11.75 4.22 -55.46
C CYS A 64 -12.34 2.85 -55.04
N SER A 65 -12.79 2.74 -53.79
CA SER A 65 -13.83 1.80 -53.37
C SER A 65 -13.48 0.30 -53.30
N ARG A 66 -13.20 -0.20 -52.09
CA ARG A 66 -14.10 -1.13 -51.38
C ARG A 66 -13.54 -1.54 -50.00
N ASP A 67 -14.48 -1.55 -49.07
CA ASP A 67 -14.58 -2.32 -47.83
C ASP A 67 -13.63 -2.02 -46.67
N HIS A 68 -14.27 -1.44 -45.63
CA HIS A 68 -13.82 -1.36 -44.25
C HIS A 68 -13.60 -2.78 -43.69
N GLU A 69 -12.35 -3.20 -43.55
CA GLU A 69 -11.96 -4.19 -42.55
C GLU A 69 -11.00 -3.54 -41.55
N SER A 70 -11.25 -3.85 -40.28
CA SER A 70 -10.53 -3.41 -39.10
C SER A 70 -9.00 -3.48 -39.25
N ILE A 71 -8.31 -2.34 -39.05
CA ILE A 71 -6.90 -2.34 -38.67
C ILE A 71 -6.84 -2.87 -37.24
N GLY A 72 -6.73 -4.19 -37.12
CA GLY A 72 -6.28 -4.84 -35.92
C GLY A 72 -4.87 -4.37 -35.60
N VAL A 73 -4.68 -3.93 -34.36
CA VAL A 73 -3.37 -3.84 -33.71
C VAL A 73 -2.62 -5.14 -33.99
N PRO A 74 -1.40 -5.14 -34.57
CA PRO A 74 -0.65 -6.37 -34.74
C PRO A 74 -0.36 -6.97 -33.37
N GLY A 75 -0.98 -8.12 -33.12
CA GLY A 75 -0.82 -8.90 -31.91
C GLY A 75 0.64 -9.26 -31.67
N TYR A 76 1.13 -8.89 -30.50
CA TYR A 76 2.29 -9.49 -29.87
C TYR A 76 2.06 -10.99 -29.73
N ARG A 77 2.68 -11.78 -30.61
CA ARG A 77 2.91 -13.21 -30.42
C ARG A 77 4.34 -13.37 -29.90
N PRO A 78 4.58 -14.04 -28.76
CA PRO A 78 5.93 -14.34 -28.32
C PRO A 78 6.49 -15.42 -29.24
N ALA A 79 7.36 -15.01 -30.18
CA ALA A 79 8.12 -15.91 -31.03
C ALA A 79 9.46 -16.20 -30.36
N GLU A 80 9.87 -17.47 -30.36
CA GLU A 80 11.23 -17.91 -30.07
C GLU A 80 12.25 -17.06 -30.85
N ALA A 81 13.46 -16.90 -30.28
CA ALA A 81 14.56 -16.04 -30.73
C ALA A 81 15.18 -16.37 -32.11
N HIS A 82 14.36 -16.69 -33.11
CA HIS A 82 14.80 -17.02 -34.47
C HIS A 82 15.44 -15.78 -35.11
N GLY A 83 16.77 -15.73 -35.11
CA GLY A 83 17.58 -14.80 -35.92
C GLY A 83 18.05 -13.51 -35.24
N LEU A 84 18.01 -13.39 -33.91
CA LEU A 84 18.57 -12.22 -33.21
C LEU A 84 20.04 -12.41 -32.79
N TRP A 85 20.41 -13.63 -32.45
CA TRP A 85 21.76 -13.98 -32.00
C TRP A 85 22.15 -15.37 -32.48
N GLU A 86 23.45 -15.65 -32.48
CA GLU A 86 24.01 -16.97 -32.73
C GLU A 86 25.14 -17.30 -31.76
N VAL A 87 25.48 -18.59 -31.64
CA VAL A 87 26.55 -19.04 -30.75
C VAL A 87 27.86 -19.14 -31.53
N ARG A 88 28.90 -18.46 -31.06
CA ARG A 88 30.26 -18.49 -31.64
C ARG A 88 31.31 -18.78 -30.56
N PRO A 89 32.54 -19.17 -30.93
CA PRO A 89 33.67 -19.13 -30.01
C PRO A 89 33.88 -17.73 -29.45
N SER A 90 33.97 -17.61 -28.12
CA SER A 90 34.29 -16.37 -27.40
C SER A 90 35.73 -16.45 -26.87
N PRO A 91 36.63 -15.53 -27.27
CA PRO A 91 38.05 -15.57 -26.88
C PRO A 91 38.23 -15.64 -25.36
N GLY A 92 38.89 -16.69 -24.87
CA GLY A 92 39.18 -16.88 -23.44
C GLY A 92 37.97 -17.24 -22.56
N LYS A 93 36.76 -17.33 -23.12
CA LYS A 93 35.51 -17.65 -22.40
C LYS A 93 34.75 -18.85 -23.00
N GLY A 94 35.34 -19.52 -23.98
CA GLY A 94 34.77 -20.72 -24.60
C GLY A 94 33.76 -20.39 -25.70
N ARG A 95 32.47 -20.52 -25.43
CA ARG A 95 31.38 -20.18 -26.37
C ARG A 95 30.58 -19.02 -25.82
N GLY A 96 30.08 -18.16 -26.70
CA GLY A 96 29.25 -17.01 -26.33
C GLY A 96 28.12 -16.79 -27.33
N MET A 97 27.10 -16.04 -26.91
CA MET A 97 26.03 -15.57 -27.79
C MET A 97 26.40 -14.21 -28.40
N PHE A 98 26.24 -14.05 -29.71
CA PHE A 98 26.58 -12.83 -30.44
C PHE A 98 25.38 -12.34 -31.25
N ALA A 99 25.14 -11.04 -31.24
CA ALA A 99 24.09 -10.41 -32.04
C ALA A 99 24.36 -10.61 -33.54
N VAL A 100 23.33 -10.97 -34.31
CA VAL A 100 23.41 -11.07 -35.79
C VAL A 100 22.66 -9.94 -36.50
N VAL A 101 21.97 -9.10 -35.73
CA VAL A 101 21.30 -7.87 -36.16
C VAL A 101 21.53 -6.79 -35.10
N ASP A 102 21.23 -5.53 -35.43
CA ASP A 102 21.14 -4.49 -34.41
C ASP A 102 19.92 -4.75 -33.52
N ILE A 103 20.14 -4.78 -32.21
CA ILE A 103 19.14 -5.09 -31.20
C ILE A 103 18.86 -3.82 -30.38
N VAL A 104 17.60 -3.42 -30.31
CA VAL A 104 17.18 -2.24 -29.56
C VAL A 104 17.05 -2.58 -28.07
N ARG A 105 17.35 -1.62 -27.19
CA ARG A 105 17.13 -1.69 -25.74
C ARG A 105 15.71 -2.18 -25.42
N GLY A 106 15.60 -3.08 -24.44
CA GLY A 106 14.33 -3.66 -24.01
C GLY A 106 13.85 -4.82 -24.89
N THR A 107 14.61 -5.22 -25.91
CA THR A 107 14.30 -6.44 -26.68
C THR A 107 14.46 -7.69 -25.81
N ARG A 108 13.47 -8.59 -25.85
CA ARG A 108 13.53 -9.92 -25.21
C ARG A 108 14.35 -10.86 -26.09
N LEU A 109 15.48 -11.33 -25.56
CA LEU A 109 16.49 -12.09 -26.30
C LEU A 109 16.36 -13.59 -26.12
N LEU A 110 15.99 -14.03 -24.92
CA LEU A 110 15.82 -15.44 -24.58
C LEU A 110 14.74 -15.58 -23.52
N GLU A 111 13.92 -16.60 -23.66
CA GLU A 111 13.01 -17.09 -22.63
C GLU A 111 13.16 -18.61 -22.56
N GLU A 112 13.57 -19.14 -21.41
CA GLU A 112 13.97 -20.53 -21.27
C GLU A 112 13.37 -21.15 -20.00
N GLN A 113 12.79 -22.35 -20.14
CA GLN A 113 12.41 -23.19 -19.00
C GLN A 113 13.64 -23.91 -18.44
N PRO A 114 13.71 -24.14 -17.12
CA PRO A 114 14.83 -24.84 -16.54
C PRO A 114 14.84 -26.29 -17.01
N LEU A 115 16.04 -26.81 -17.28
CA LEU A 115 16.25 -28.24 -17.55
C LEU A 115 15.85 -29.08 -16.33
N PHE A 116 16.26 -28.61 -15.14
CA PHE A 116 15.76 -29.06 -13.84
C PHE A 116 16.02 -27.99 -12.77
N VAL A 117 15.38 -28.16 -11.61
CA VAL A 117 15.51 -27.29 -10.44
C VAL A 117 15.82 -28.16 -9.21
N VAL A 118 16.81 -27.77 -8.42
CA VAL A 118 17.20 -28.45 -7.17
C VAL A 118 17.14 -27.48 -5.98
N SER A 119 16.71 -27.99 -4.83
CA SER A 119 16.67 -27.21 -3.59
C SER A 119 17.98 -27.37 -2.82
N PRO A 120 18.67 -26.28 -2.45
CA PRO A 120 19.85 -26.38 -1.63
C PRO A 120 19.51 -26.78 -0.19
N PRO A 121 20.45 -27.43 0.53
CA PRO A 121 20.33 -27.65 1.96
C PRO A 121 20.13 -26.33 2.73
N PRO A 122 19.52 -26.37 3.93
CA PRO A 122 19.38 -25.19 4.77
C PRO A 122 20.73 -24.49 5.01
N LEU A 123 20.78 -23.20 4.71
CA LEU A 123 21.97 -22.36 4.95
C LEU A 123 22.21 -22.18 6.44
N VAL A 124 23.43 -22.48 6.90
CA VAL A 124 23.88 -22.13 8.25
C VAL A 124 24.52 -20.73 8.23
N PRO A 125 23.99 -19.74 8.98
CA PRO A 125 24.54 -18.39 8.98
C PRO A 125 26.05 -18.37 9.31
N GLY A 126 26.84 -17.70 8.47
CA GLY A 126 28.30 -17.60 8.62
C GLY A 126 29.11 -18.80 8.12
N VAL A 127 28.47 -19.93 7.80
CA VAL A 127 29.13 -21.17 7.33
C VAL A 127 28.73 -21.53 5.90
N GLY A 128 27.49 -21.22 5.49
CA GLY A 128 26.95 -21.63 4.19
C GLY A 128 26.47 -23.08 4.18
N PHE A 129 26.37 -23.69 3.00
CA PHE A 129 26.19 -25.14 2.84
C PHE A 129 27.30 -25.70 1.96
N SER A 130 27.68 -26.97 2.15
CA SER A 130 28.70 -27.61 1.32
C SER A 130 28.13 -27.97 -0.05
N LEU A 131 28.84 -27.64 -1.13
CA LEU A 131 28.53 -28.09 -2.49
C LEU A 131 28.45 -29.62 -2.57
N SER A 132 29.23 -30.36 -1.78
CA SER A 132 29.14 -31.84 -1.74
C SER A 132 27.80 -32.35 -1.21
N SER A 133 27.11 -31.58 -0.36
CA SER A 133 25.78 -31.92 0.14
C SER A 133 24.68 -31.80 -0.92
N MET A 134 24.96 -31.14 -2.04
CA MET A 134 24.04 -31.05 -3.19
C MET A 134 24.08 -32.31 -4.07
N GLN A 135 25.16 -33.10 -3.99
CA GLN A 135 25.43 -34.18 -4.94
C GLN A 135 24.27 -35.17 -5.08
N PRO A 136 23.66 -35.71 -4.00
CA PRO A 136 22.56 -36.67 -4.13
C PRO A 136 21.33 -36.07 -4.84
N VAL A 137 21.00 -34.82 -4.52
CA VAL A 137 19.83 -34.12 -5.09
C VAL A 137 20.04 -33.84 -6.58
N VAL A 138 21.27 -33.56 -6.98
CA VAL A 138 21.64 -33.30 -8.37
C VAL A 138 21.71 -34.58 -9.18
N GLU A 139 22.24 -35.67 -8.62
CA GLU A 139 22.24 -37.00 -9.24
C GLU A 139 20.81 -37.50 -9.49
N GLU A 140 19.91 -37.34 -8.50
CA GLU A 140 18.50 -37.68 -8.63
C GLU A 140 17.80 -36.85 -9.71
N ALA A 141 17.98 -35.52 -9.70
CA ALA A 141 17.42 -34.64 -10.72
C ALA A 141 17.95 -34.99 -12.12
N PHE A 142 19.24 -35.29 -12.25
CA PHE A 142 19.87 -35.68 -13.50
C PHE A 142 19.34 -37.03 -14.02
N ALA A 143 19.15 -38.02 -13.14
CA ALA A 143 18.60 -39.32 -13.49
C ALA A 143 17.15 -39.23 -14.00
N GLY A 144 16.39 -38.24 -13.53
CA GLY A 144 15.03 -37.95 -13.99
C GLY A 144 14.95 -37.31 -15.39
N LEU A 145 16.07 -36.88 -15.97
CA LEU A 145 16.10 -36.29 -17.31
C LEU A 145 16.02 -37.35 -18.42
N SER A 146 15.41 -36.99 -19.55
CA SER A 146 15.47 -37.80 -20.78
C SER A 146 16.91 -37.91 -21.30
N THR A 147 17.19 -38.91 -22.14
CA THR A 147 18.54 -39.09 -22.72
C THR A 147 19.03 -37.85 -23.47
N ALA A 148 18.15 -37.17 -24.21
CA ALA A 148 18.50 -35.94 -24.92
C ALA A 148 18.89 -34.81 -23.94
N GLN A 149 18.10 -34.61 -22.88
CA GLN A 149 18.37 -33.60 -21.84
C GLN A 149 19.63 -33.93 -21.04
N GLN A 150 19.91 -35.21 -20.78
CA GLN A 150 21.16 -35.63 -20.15
C GLN A 150 22.39 -35.31 -21.01
N VAL A 151 22.28 -35.50 -22.33
CA VAL A 151 23.33 -35.13 -23.29
C VAL A 151 23.52 -33.61 -23.30
N GLU A 152 22.42 -32.86 -23.34
CA GLU A 152 22.45 -31.39 -23.29
C GLU A 152 23.12 -30.88 -22.00
N PHE A 153 22.72 -31.38 -20.83
CA PHE A 153 23.35 -31.05 -19.55
C PHE A 153 24.86 -31.36 -19.55
N ARG A 154 25.25 -32.55 -20.00
CA ARG A 154 26.66 -32.97 -20.05
C ARG A 154 27.50 -32.20 -21.08
N SER A 155 26.85 -31.44 -21.97
CA SER A 155 27.50 -30.58 -22.96
C SER A 155 27.80 -29.16 -22.45
N LEU A 156 27.30 -28.82 -21.26
CA LEU A 156 27.58 -27.55 -20.60
C LEU A 156 29.03 -27.47 -20.13
N HIS A 157 29.53 -26.23 -20.04
CA HIS A 157 30.91 -25.99 -19.65
C HIS A 157 31.15 -26.39 -18.19
N GLU A 158 32.29 -27.00 -17.90
CA GLU A 158 32.73 -27.27 -16.53
C GLU A 158 34.14 -26.78 -16.30
N VAL A 159 34.36 -26.15 -15.15
CA VAL A 159 35.68 -25.68 -14.71
C VAL A 159 36.25 -26.66 -13.72
N GLN A 160 37.47 -27.13 -13.95
CA GLN A 160 38.26 -27.89 -12.98
C GLN A 160 39.23 -26.94 -12.27
N LEU A 161 39.16 -26.88 -10.94
CA LEU A 161 40.02 -25.99 -10.14
C LEU A 161 41.27 -26.73 -9.64
N ALA A 162 42.41 -26.04 -9.63
CA ALA A 162 43.67 -26.60 -9.14
C ALA A 162 43.55 -27.00 -7.65
N GLY A 163 43.85 -28.26 -7.33
CA GLY A 163 43.77 -28.83 -5.98
C GLY A 163 42.64 -29.84 -5.78
N GLU A 164 41.61 -29.86 -6.64
CA GLU A 164 40.53 -30.88 -6.64
C GLU A 164 41.05 -32.29 -7.00
N GLU A 165 42.29 -32.39 -7.48
CA GLU A 165 43.01 -33.65 -7.74
C GLU A 165 43.55 -34.31 -6.45
N SER A 166 43.71 -33.57 -5.35
CA SER A 166 44.51 -34.01 -4.20
C SER A 166 43.75 -34.71 -3.07
N GLU A 167 42.42 -34.53 -2.98
CA GLU A 167 41.60 -35.15 -1.92
C GLU A 167 41.31 -36.65 -2.14
N GLY A 168 41.66 -37.21 -3.31
CA GLY A 168 41.56 -38.65 -3.59
C GLY A 168 42.76 -39.49 -3.13
N ARG A 169 43.79 -38.89 -2.53
CA ARG A 169 45.11 -39.53 -2.34
C ARG A 169 45.33 -40.24 -0.98
N ARG A 170 44.28 -40.68 -0.28
CA ARG A 170 44.43 -41.46 0.97
C ARG A 170 43.49 -42.66 1.06
N SER A 171 43.78 -43.67 0.25
CA SER A 171 43.61 -45.08 0.63
C SER A 171 44.53 -45.90 -0.28
N GLU A 172 45.72 -46.23 0.22
CA GLU A 172 46.56 -47.26 -0.36
C GLU A 172 45.91 -48.61 -0.03
N ASP A 173 45.19 -49.20 -0.99
CA ASP A 173 44.83 -50.62 -0.93
C ASP A 173 45.99 -51.41 -1.56
N GLU A 174 46.52 -52.38 -0.82
CA GLU A 174 47.72 -53.20 -1.12
C GLU A 174 47.60 -54.16 -2.33
N GLU A 175 46.61 -54.02 -3.19
CA GLU A 175 46.48 -54.88 -4.37
C GLU A 175 46.62 -54.07 -5.65
N GLY A 176 47.81 -54.17 -6.25
CA GLY A 176 48.25 -53.48 -7.45
C GLY A 176 47.41 -53.76 -8.69
N ASN A 177 46.25 -53.10 -8.78
CA ASN A 177 45.48 -53.00 -10.01
C ASN A 177 45.69 -51.60 -10.63
N LYS A 178 46.58 -51.52 -11.62
CA LYS A 178 46.76 -50.34 -12.46
C LYS A 178 45.58 -50.21 -13.43
N ARG A 179 44.43 -49.72 -12.95
CA ARG A 179 43.47 -49.04 -13.83
C ARG A 179 43.95 -47.59 -13.98
N SER A 180 44.01 -47.09 -15.21
CA SER A 180 44.50 -45.74 -15.53
C SER A 180 43.83 -44.69 -14.63
N GLU A 181 44.64 -43.77 -14.11
CA GLU A 181 44.24 -42.65 -13.24
C GLU A 181 43.14 -41.75 -13.86
N GLU A 182 42.91 -41.83 -15.18
CA GLU A 182 41.81 -41.17 -15.90
C GLU A 182 40.40 -41.75 -15.66
N GLU A 183 40.24 -42.98 -15.14
CA GLU A 183 38.94 -43.68 -15.11
C GLU A 183 38.16 -43.63 -13.79
N LYS A 184 38.62 -42.91 -12.75
CA LYS A 184 37.90 -42.78 -11.47
C LYS A 184 37.44 -41.36 -11.15
N GLU A 185 36.96 -40.66 -12.17
CA GLU A 185 36.00 -39.58 -11.95
C GLU A 185 34.67 -40.19 -11.50
N THR A 186 34.23 -39.91 -10.27
CA THR A 186 32.87 -40.31 -9.86
C THR A 186 31.87 -39.48 -10.65
N HIS A 187 30.90 -40.15 -11.29
CA HIS A 187 29.84 -39.52 -12.10
C HIS A 187 29.25 -38.26 -11.43
N GLY A 188 29.00 -38.31 -10.12
CA GLY A 188 28.50 -37.17 -9.34
C GLY A 188 29.43 -35.95 -9.24
N ARG A 189 30.75 -36.14 -9.18
CA ARG A 189 31.70 -35.01 -9.14
C ARG A 189 31.60 -34.18 -10.41
N ARG A 190 31.49 -34.83 -11.57
CA ARG A 190 31.33 -34.15 -12.84
C ARG A 190 30.01 -33.36 -12.90
N LEU A 191 28.91 -33.96 -12.46
CA LEU A 191 27.62 -33.26 -12.40
C LEU A 191 27.67 -32.01 -11.52
N MET A 192 28.39 -32.09 -10.39
CA MET A 192 28.55 -30.96 -9.47
C MET A 192 29.38 -29.82 -10.06
N ARG A 193 30.43 -30.11 -10.85
CA ARG A 193 31.20 -29.06 -11.53
C ARG A 193 30.37 -28.36 -12.61
N ILE A 194 29.60 -29.11 -13.39
CA ILE A 194 28.66 -28.54 -14.36
C ILE A 194 27.63 -27.65 -13.64
N LEU A 195 27.05 -28.12 -12.53
CA LEU A 195 26.11 -27.31 -11.75
C LEU A 195 26.76 -26.02 -11.23
N ARG A 196 27.98 -26.09 -10.69
CA ARG A 196 28.71 -24.93 -10.17
C ARG A 196 28.93 -23.85 -11.24
N SER A 197 29.28 -24.27 -12.46
CA SER A 197 29.60 -23.33 -13.54
C SER A 197 28.37 -22.75 -14.24
N ASN A 198 27.21 -23.42 -14.19
CA ASN A 198 26.03 -23.05 -15.00
C ASN A 198 24.75 -22.84 -14.17
N GLY A 199 24.80 -23.06 -12.86
CA GLY A 199 23.64 -22.97 -11.98
C GLY A 199 23.22 -21.52 -11.72
N TYR A 200 21.93 -21.26 -11.86
CA TYR A 200 21.31 -19.98 -11.55
C TYR A 200 20.48 -20.08 -10.29
N ASN A 201 20.64 -19.12 -9.38
CA ASN A 201 19.74 -18.98 -8.25
C ASN A 201 18.37 -18.50 -8.73
N THR A 202 17.31 -19.13 -8.24
CA THR A 202 15.93 -18.71 -8.43
C THR A 202 15.49 -17.81 -7.28
N GLN A 203 14.44 -17.01 -7.49
CA GLN A 203 13.93 -16.06 -6.49
C GLN A 203 13.50 -16.71 -5.15
N ASP A 204 13.11 -17.99 -5.18
CA ASP A 204 12.71 -18.78 -4.01
C ASP A 204 13.87 -19.54 -3.34
N GLY A 205 15.11 -19.24 -3.73
CA GLY A 205 16.32 -19.79 -3.11
C GLY A 205 16.70 -21.19 -3.59
N ARG A 206 16.12 -21.67 -4.70
CA ARG A 206 16.55 -22.91 -5.38
C ARG A 206 17.64 -22.62 -6.42
N VAL A 207 18.21 -23.68 -6.99
CA VAL A 207 19.19 -23.60 -8.08
C VAL A 207 18.62 -24.30 -9.31
N ALA A 208 18.69 -23.65 -10.46
CA ALA A 208 18.16 -24.13 -11.72
C ALA A 208 19.21 -24.09 -12.84
N ILE A 209 19.10 -25.00 -13.79
CA ILE A 209 19.98 -25.08 -14.96
C ILE A 209 19.23 -24.64 -16.21
N TYR A 210 19.81 -23.69 -16.94
CA TYR A 210 19.26 -23.09 -18.15
C TYR A 210 20.32 -23.18 -19.27
N PRO A 211 20.30 -24.24 -20.11
CA PRO A 211 21.39 -24.52 -21.03
C PRO A 211 21.72 -23.39 -22.01
N LYS A 212 20.72 -22.69 -22.55
CA LYS A 212 20.94 -21.56 -23.46
C LYS A 212 21.38 -20.33 -22.68
N ALA A 213 20.73 -20.01 -21.56
CA ALA A 213 21.11 -18.85 -20.75
C ALA A 213 22.57 -18.95 -20.24
N ALA A 214 23.05 -20.16 -19.96
CA ALA A 214 24.42 -20.44 -19.54
C ALA A 214 25.50 -20.09 -20.59
N LEU A 215 25.12 -19.81 -21.85
CA LEU A 215 26.04 -19.36 -22.90
C LEU A 215 26.26 -17.84 -22.92
N VAL A 216 25.53 -17.08 -22.09
CA VAL A 216 25.69 -15.62 -21.99
C VAL A 216 26.84 -15.30 -21.06
N ASN A 217 27.96 -14.83 -21.63
CA ASN A 217 29.22 -14.66 -20.93
C ASN A 217 29.25 -13.44 -20.00
N HIS A 218 30.26 -13.41 -19.11
CA HIS A 218 30.45 -12.32 -18.18
C HIS A 218 31.09 -11.07 -18.81
N ASP A 219 30.60 -9.89 -18.43
CA ASP A 219 31.33 -8.63 -18.43
C ASP A 219 30.96 -7.78 -17.20
N CYS A 220 31.87 -6.92 -16.72
CA CYS A 220 31.58 -5.98 -15.64
C CYS A 220 30.85 -4.70 -16.12
N ARG A 221 30.57 -4.61 -17.42
CA ARG A 221 29.68 -3.65 -18.09
C ARG A 221 28.68 -4.43 -18.96
N PRO A 222 27.76 -5.18 -18.34
CA PRO A 222 26.86 -6.05 -19.07
C PRO A 222 25.93 -5.23 -20.00
N ASN A 223 25.56 -5.82 -21.14
CA ASN A 223 24.61 -5.25 -22.09
C ASN A 223 23.26 -6.00 -22.11
N VAL A 224 23.15 -7.07 -21.31
CA VAL A 224 21.90 -7.75 -21.03
C VAL A 224 21.68 -7.87 -19.53
N PHE A 225 20.43 -8.04 -19.12
CA PHE A 225 20.07 -8.42 -17.76
C PHE A 225 19.34 -9.75 -17.78
N ASN A 226 19.47 -10.53 -16.70
CA ASN A 226 18.83 -11.83 -16.54
C ASN A 226 17.87 -11.81 -15.34
N THR A 227 16.67 -12.35 -15.51
CA THR A 227 15.70 -12.46 -14.40
C THR A 227 14.79 -13.67 -14.56
N ASP A 228 14.04 -13.99 -13.52
CA ASP A 228 13.00 -15.03 -13.57
C ASP A 228 11.62 -14.39 -13.74
N VAL A 229 10.85 -14.87 -14.71
CA VAL A 229 9.43 -14.50 -14.94
C VAL A 229 8.60 -15.77 -15.01
N ALA A 230 7.69 -15.95 -14.04
CA ALA A 230 6.79 -17.10 -13.96
C ALA A 230 7.51 -18.47 -14.07
N GLY A 231 8.66 -18.61 -13.40
CA GLY A 231 9.45 -19.85 -13.40
C GLY A 231 10.31 -20.09 -14.65
N ARG A 232 10.42 -19.10 -15.55
CA ARG A 232 11.29 -19.12 -16.74
C ARG A 232 12.40 -18.09 -16.60
N ARG A 233 13.58 -18.38 -17.13
CA ARG A 233 14.68 -17.42 -17.24
C ARG A 233 14.44 -16.54 -18.46
N VAL A 234 14.44 -15.22 -18.24
CA VAL A 234 14.29 -14.21 -19.29
C VAL A 234 15.58 -13.40 -19.37
N ILE A 235 16.08 -13.19 -20.59
CA ILE A 235 17.22 -12.31 -20.89
C ILE A 235 16.75 -11.18 -21.79
N MET A 236 17.08 -9.95 -21.41
CA MET A 236 16.66 -8.74 -22.12
C MET A 236 17.86 -7.82 -22.37
N ALA A 237 17.83 -7.08 -23.48
CA ALA A 237 18.82 -6.04 -23.77
C ALA A 237 18.66 -4.83 -22.84
N THR A 238 19.74 -4.38 -22.20
CA THR A 238 19.73 -3.21 -21.28
C THR A 238 20.07 -1.90 -21.97
N ARG A 239 20.67 -1.99 -23.16
CA ARG A 239 21.00 -0.92 -24.10
C ARG A 239 20.83 -1.43 -25.53
N ASP A 240 21.02 -0.55 -26.51
CA ASP A 240 21.16 -0.97 -27.90
C ASP A 240 22.46 -1.77 -28.06
N ILE A 241 22.40 -2.87 -28.81
CA ILE A 241 23.52 -3.81 -29.04
C ILE A 241 23.71 -3.90 -30.56
N ALA A 242 24.89 -3.53 -31.05
CA ALA A 242 25.17 -3.57 -32.47
C ALA A 242 25.37 -5.01 -32.97
N VAL A 243 25.11 -5.23 -34.26
CA VAL A 243 25.44 -6.49 -34.93
C VAL A 243 26.90 -6.90 -34.68
N GLY A 244 27.11 -8.15 -34.31
CA GLY A 244 28.43 -8.71 -34.01
C GLY A 244 28.91 -8.53 -32.57
N GLU A 245 28.24 -7.71 -31.74
CA GLU A 245 28.54 -7.63 -30.30
C GLU A 245 28.16 -8.92 -29.56
N GLU A 246 28.94 -9.29 -28.54
CA GLU A 246 28.60 -10.39 -27.63
C GLU A 246 27.51 -9.96 -26.65
N LEU A 247 26.55 -10.86 -26.37
CA LEU A 247 25.58 -10.71 -25.29
C LEU A 247 26.27 -11.06 -23.96
N LEU A 248 26.32 -10.07 -23.06
CA LEU A 248 27.15 -10.11 -21.86
C LEU A 248 26.32 -9.77 -20.62
N THR A 249 26.37 -10.64 -19.62
CA THR A 249 25.73 -10.49 -18.30
C THR A 249 26.77 -10.35 -17.19
N THR A 250 26.36 -10.18 -15.93
CA THR A 250 27.29 -10.17 -14.79
C THR A 250 27.19 -11.44 -13.93
N TYR A 251 28.32 -11.96 -13.47
CA TYR A 251 28.40 -13.09 -12.52
C TYR A 251 28.79 -12.60 -11.11
N VAL A 252 29.08 -11.31 -10.97
CA VAL A 252 29.68 -10.72 -9.77
C VAL A 252 28.96 -9.43 -9.37
N PRO A 253 29.08 -9.01 -8.09
CA PRO A 253 28.57 -7.72 -7.66
C PRO A 253 29.31 -6.59 -8.38
N LEU A 254 28.59 -5.77 -9.15
CA LEU A 254 29.18 -4.70 -9.95
C LEU A 254 29.67 -3.52 -9.10
N LEU A 255 29.23 -3.37 -7.86
CA LEU A 255 29.73 -2.34 -6.94
C LEU A 255 31.01 -2.75 -6.20
N ALA A 256 31.57 -3.93 -6.47
CA ALA A 256 32.85 -4.35 -5.90
C ALA A 256 34.04 -3.84 -6.72
N ASP A 257 35.20 -3.71 -6.08
CA ASP A 257 36.47 -3.38 -6.74
C ASP A 257 36.94 -4.47 -7.72
N THR A 258 37.89 -4.12 -8.58
CA THR A 258 38.41 -5.05 -9.60
C THR A 258 39.00 -6.30 -8.97
N THR A 259 39.77 -6.16 -7.89
CA THR A 259 40.40 -7.31 -7.20
C THR A 259 39.36 -8.32 -6.71
N THR A 260 38.26 -7.85 -6.11
CA THR A 260 37.18 -8.69 -5.60
C THR A 260 36.37 -9.30 -6.73
N ARG A 261 36.07 -8.53 -7.78
CA ARG A 261 35.41 -9.04 -8.99
C ARG A 261 36.23 -10.16 -9.63
N GLN A 262 37.53 -9.95 -9.86
CA GLN A 262 38.42 -10.98 -10.42
C GLN A 262 38.50 -12.21 -9.52
N ARG A 263 38.66 -12.04 -8.20
CA ARG A 263 38.72 -13.16 -7.26
C ARG A 263 37.46 -14.03 -7.33
N ARG A 264 36.28 -13.42 -7.49
CA ARG A 264 35.01 -14.15 -7.65
C ARG A 264 34.90 -14.84 -9.00
N LEU A 265 35.57 -14.35 -10.05
CA LEU A 265 35.55 -14.96 -11.38
C LEU A 265 36.47 -16.17 -11.50
N ILE A 266 37.46 -16.32 -10.61
CA ILE A 266 38.35 -17.49 -10.56
C ILE A 266 37.56 -18.81 -10.49
N GLN A 267 36.40 -18.84 -9.81
CA GLN A 267 35.56 -20.05 -9.74
C GLN A 267 34.99 -20.49 -11.11
N TYR A 268 34.98 -19.58 -12.09
CA TYR A 268 34.59 -19.82 -13.48
C TYR A 268 35.81 -20.02 -14.40
N GLY A 269 37.02 -20.09 -13.86
CA GLY A 269 38.21 -20.50 -14.61
C GLY A 269 38.76 -19.47 -15.60
N PHE A 270 38.36 -18.20 -15.52
CA PHE A 270 38.86 -17.14 -16.40
C PHE A 270 39.15 -15.83 -15.65
N HIS A 271 39.99 -14.98 -16.26
CA HIS A 271 40.26 -13.61 -15.82
C HIS A 271 39.54 -12.62 -16.73
N CYS A 272 38.84 -11.63 -16.16
CA CYS A 272 38.07 -10.67 -16.94
C CYS A 272 38.98 -9.58 -17.51
N SER A 273 38.97 -9.39 -18.82
CA SER A 273 39.74 -8.35 -19.52
C SER A 273 38.85 -7.20 -20.02
N CYS A 274 37.68 -7.00 -19.44
CA CYS A 274 36.77 -5.92 -19.84
C CYS A 274 37.37 -4.53 -19.58
N VAL A 275 36.83 -3.50 -20.23
CA VAL A 275 37.27 -2.10 -20.08
C VAL A 275 37.34 -1.66 -18.63
N ALA A 276 36.37 -2.08 -17.79
CA ALA A 276 36.36 -1.73 -16.37
C ALA A 276 37.47 -2.41 -15.57
N CYS A 277 37.78 -3.68 -15.84
CA CYS A 277 38.85 -4.41 -15.15
C CYS A 277 40.24 -3.90 -15.59
N LEU A 278 40.42 -3.62 -16.88
CA LEU A 278 41.67 -3.04 -17.39
C LEU A 278 41.92 -1.63 -16.84
N ALA A 279 40.87 -0.82 -16.64
CA ALA A 279 40.99 0.47 -15.98
C ALA A 279 41.38 0.31 -14.50
N GLY A 280 40.71 -0.58 -13.76
CA GLY A 280 41.00 -0.82 -12.34
C GLY A 280 42.40 -1.37 -12.07
N GLU A 281 42.94 -2.21 -12.96
CA GLU A 281 44.33 -2.69 -12.86
C GLU A 281 45.37 -1.56 -13.02
N ARG A 282 45.05 -0.53 -13.82
CA ARG A 282 45.92 0.64 -14.00
C ARG A 282 45.79 1.65 -12.87
N ASP A 283 44.55 1.96 -12.48
CA ASP A 283 44.24 3.11 -11.64
C ASP A 283 44.12 2.74 -10.15
N GLY A 284 43.84 1.47 -9.84
CA GLY A 284 43.62 0.97 -8.48
C GLY A 284 42.37 1.52 -7.80
N ALA A 285 42.17 1.19 -6.52
CA ALA A 285 41.04 1.61 -5.69
C ALA A 285 41.26 3.00 -5.04
N GLY A 286 41.79 3.96 -5.79
CA GLY A 286 42.02 5.34 -5.33
C GLY A 286 40.75 6.20 -5.37
N ASP A 287 40.78 7.34 -4.66
CA ASP A 287 39.71 8.34 -4.74
C ASP A 287 39.63 8.93 -6.16
N GLY A 288 38.40 9.07 -6.69
CA GLY A 288 38.15 9.50 -8.07
C GLY A 288 38.36 8.46 -9.18
N THR A 289 38.70 7.20 -8.86
CA THR A 289 38.77 6.11 -9.85
C THR A 289 37.43 5.36 -9.99
N ASP A 290 37.24 4.56 -11.05
CA ASP A 290 36.04 3.72 -11.21
C ASP A 290 35.85 2.76 -10.02
N ASP A 291 36.94 2.13 -9.56
CA ASP A 291 36.89 1.25 -8.38
C ASP A 291 36.61 2.02 -7.09
N GLY A 292 37.20 3.21 -6.90
CA GLY A 292 36.87 4.07 -5.76
C GLY A 292 35.39 4.44 -5.71
N HIS A 293 34.82 4.86 -6.84
CA HIS A 293 33.39 5.15 -6.95
C HIS A 293 32.50 3.91 -6.72
N ARG A 294 32.86 2.74 -7.27
CA ARG A 294 32.12 1.49 -7.04
C ARG A 294 32.07 1.13 -5.56
N ILE A 295 33.22 1.15 -4.87
CA ILE A 295 33.31 0.87 -3.44
C ILE A 295 32.45 1.85 -2.64
N TYR A 296 32.56 3.14 -2.94
CA TYR A 296 31.76 4.17 -2.28
C TYR A 296 30.26 3.94 -2.46
N MET A 297 29.82 3.68 -3.69
CA MET A 297 28.41 3.37 -3.99
C MET A 297 27.94 2.06 -3.35
N GLY A 298 28.81 1.06 -3.22
CA GLY A 298 28.57 -0.16 -2.46
C GLY A 298 28.32 0.12 -0.98
N ALA A 299 29.17 0.94 -0.35
CA ALA A 299 28.99 1.36 1.05
C ALA A 299 27.71 2.18 1.23
N VAL A 300 27.38 3.05 0.27
CA VAL A 300 26.10 3.79 0.26
C VAL A 300 24.92 2.83 0.21
N LEU A 301 24.95 1.80 -0.64
CA LEU A 301 23.88 0.79 -0.69
C LEU A 301 23.72 0.08 0.66
N ASP A 302 24.82 -0.35 1.28
CA ASP A 302 24.80 -1.03 2.58
C ASP A 302 24.22 -0.13 3.69
N ASP A 303 24.61 1.15 3.72
CA ASP A 303 24.11 2.15 4.66
C ASP A 303 22.60 2.41 4.49
N LEU A 304 22.12 2.51 3.25
CA LEU A 304 20.70 2.68 2.94
C LEU A 304 19.88 1.47 3.43
N GLU A 305 20.39 0.27 3.21
CA GLU A 305 19.71 -0.96 3.64
C GLU A 305 19.71 -1.15 5.15
N ALA A 306 20.82 -0.80 5.81
CA ALA A 306 20.89 -0.75 7.27
C ALA A 306 19.85 0.24 7.83
N ALA A 307 19.74 1.44 7.23
CA ALA A 307 18.76 2.45 7.65
C ALA A 307 17.30 1.97 7.46
N VAL A 308 17.01 1.19 6.42
CA VAL A 308 15.69 0.55 6.26
C VAL A 308 15.41 -0.45 7.40
N ARG A 309 16.42 -1.25 7.80
CA ARG A 309 16.28 -2.24 8.90
C ARG A 309 16.12 -1.57 10.26
N GLU A 310 16.88 -0.52 10.56
CA GLU A 310 16.82 0.23 11.82
C GLU A 310 15.42 0.80 12.08
N GLU A 311 14.78 1.36 11.05
CA GLU A 311 13.43 1.94 11.18
C GLU A 311 12.37 0.89 11.46
N ALA A 312 12.49 -0.27 10.82
CA ALA A 312 11.59 -1.38 11.06
C ALA A 312 11.66 -1.89 12.51
N ALA A 313 12.81 -1.75 13.17
CA ALA A 313 12.99 -2.06 14.58
C ALA A 313 12.55 -0.92 15.53
N ALA A 314 12.64 0.34 15.08
CA ALA A 314 12.26 1.51 15.89
C ALA A 314 10.75 1.75 15.98
N ALA A 315 9.96 1.20 15.05
CA ALA A 315 8.50 1.31 15.04
C ALA A 315 7.81 0.67 16.27
N ASP A 316 8.54 -0.12 17.06
CA ASP A 316 8.05 -0.81 18.27
C ASP A 316 8.27 0.00 19.58
N ASP A 317 9.08 1.08 19.59
CA ASP A 317 9.49 1.80 20.83
C ASP A 317 9.12 3.31 20.85
N GLU A 318 8.04 3.73 20.18
CA GLU A 318 7.67 5.16 20.05
C GLU A 318 6.96 5.79 21.28
N ARG A 319 7.32 5.41 22.52
CA ARG A 319 6.78 6.03 23.75
C ARG A 319 7.64 7.15 24.36
N LYS A 320 8.79 7.49 23.78
CA LYS A 320 9.72 8.48 24.36
C LYS A 320 9.55 9.85 23.70
N LYS A 321 9.17 10.87 24.49
CA LYS A 321 9.13 12.28 24.07
C LYS A 321 10.54 12.71 23.60
N GLN A 322 10.73 12.83 22.29
CA GLN A 322 11.99 13.24 21.70
C GLN A 322 12.22 14.74 21.89
N THR A 323 13.44 15.11 22.25
CA THR A 323 13.85 16.52 22.31
C THR A 323 13.91 17.14 20.91
N GLN A 324 13.72 18.45 20.81
CA GLN A 324 13.75 19.18 19.53
C GLN A 324 15.09 19.02 18.78
N LYS A 325 16.20 18.90 19.52
CA LYS A 325 17.54 18.62 18.98
C LYS A 325 17.64 17.22 18.34
N GLN A 326 16.99 16.22 18.93
CA GLN A 326 16.92 14.87 18.36
C GLN A 326 16.07 14.84 17.09
N LYS A 327 14.94 15.56 17.05
CA LYS A 327 14.10 15.69 15.84
C LYS A 327 14.88 16.32 14.67
N GLN A 328 15.61 17.40 14.91
CA GLN A 328 16.43 18.04 13.88
C GLN A 328 17.56 17.13 13.37
N LYS A 329 18.23 16.39 14.27
CA LYS A 329 19.27 15.43 13.87
C LYS A 329 18.70 14.29 13.02
N LYS A 330 17.53 13.77 13.38
CA LYS A 330 16.80 12.75 12.61
C LYS A 330 16.48 13.27 11.21
N GLN A 331 15.93 14.49 11.08
CA GLN A 331 15.60 15.09 9.79
C GLN A 331 16.83 15.23 8.87
N LYS A 332 17.96 15.72 9.40
CA LYS A 332 19.21 15.83 8.63
C LYS A 332 19.73 14.49 8.13
N ARG A 333 19.63 13.44 8.97
CA ARG A 333 20.02 12.07 8.57
C ARG A 333 19.15 11.57 7.42
N VAL A 334 17.84 11.79 7.50
CA VAL A 334 16.90 11.37 6.45
C VAL A 334 17.18 12.08 5.12
N GLN A 335 17.44 13.40 5.14
CA GLN A 335 17.82 14.15 3.94
C GLN A 335 19.15 13.66 3.33
N GLN A 336 20.13 13.28 4.16
CA GLN A 336 21.37 12.70 3.66
C GLN A 336 21.13 11.35 2.97
N LEU A 337 20.33 10.47 3.58
CA LEU A 337 20.00 9.17 3.00
C LEU A 337 19.23 9.32 1.68
N ALA A 338 18.33 10.31 1.57
CA ALA A 338 17.63 10.61 0.32
C ALA A 338 18.58 11.01 -0.81
N ARG A 339 19.54 11.90 -0.52
CA ARG A 339 20.57 12.30 -1.50
C ARG A 339 21.42 11.12 -1.94
N ASN A 340 21.90 10.34 -0.97
CA ASN A 340 22.71 9.14 -1.24
C ASN A 340 21.93 8.11 -2.09
N ALA A 341 20.64 7.90 -1.81
CA ALA A 341 19.82 6.96 -2.57
C ALA A 341 19.59 7.41 -4.01
N ALA A 342 19.32 8.71 -4.22
CA ALA A 342 19.18 9.28 -5.55
C ALA A 342 20.49 9.22 -6.34
N GLU A 343 21.62 9.54 -5.70
CA GLU A 343 22.95 9.47 -6.32
C GLU A 343 23.30 8.03 -6.73
N LEU A 344 23.07 7.06 -5.84
CA LEU A 344 23.28 5.64 -6.13
C LEU A 344 22.43 5.15 -7.31
N ALA A 345 21.15 5.48 -7.33
CA ALA A 345 20.25 5.07 -8.40
C ALA A 345 20.65 5.69 -9.74
N ALA A 346 21.02 6.98 -9.76
CA ALA A 346 21.50 7.65 -10.96
C ALA A 346 22.83 7.08 -11.46
N TYR A 347 23.77 6.80 -10.55
CA TYR A 347 25.03 6.15 -10.87
C TYR A 347 24.80 4.78 -11.52
N VAL A 348 23.99 3.94 -10.88
CA VAL A 348 23.66 2.59 -11.37
C VAL A 348 23.05 2.62 -12.77
N GLU A 349 22.12 3.54 -13.05
CA GLU A 349 21.53 3.73 -14.38
C GLU A 349 22.56 4.21 -15.42
N THR A 350 23.39 5.19 -15.05
CA THR A 350 24.44 5.73 -15.93
C THR A 350 25.47 4.67 -16.30
N GLN A 351 25.80 3.80 -15.34
CA GLN A 351 26.80 2.75 -15.52
C GLN A 351 26.26 1.47 -16.20
N GLY A 352 24.94 1.39 -16.44
CA GLY A 352 24.32 0.22 -17.06
C GLY A 352 24.15 -0.98 -16.11
N PHE A 353 24.14 -0.77 -14.80
CA PHE A 353 24.09 -1.85 -13.80
C PHE A 353 22.67 -2.36 -13.56
N ALA A 354 22.08 -2.97 -14.59
CA ALA A 354 20.66 -3.33 -14.63
C ALA A 354 20.18 -4.18 -13.46
N ASP A 355 21.00 -5.09 -12.93
CA ASP A 355 20.71 -5.90 -11.75
C ASP A 355 20.34 -5.08 -10.50
N TYR A 356 20.79 -3.82 -10.46
CA TYR A 356 20.55 -2.90 -9.36
C TYR A 356 19.40 -1.93 -9.63
N TYR A 357 18.85 -1.84 -10.84
CA TYR A 357 17.85 -0.84 -11.23
C TYR A 357 16.63 -0.86 -10.32
N VAL A 358 15.97 -2.01 -10.20
CA VAL A 358 14.76 -2.17 -9.38
C VAL A 358 15.05 -1.89 -7.90
N ARG A 359 16.17 -2.40 -7.38
CA ARG A 359 16.57 -2.26 -5.97
C ARG A 359 16.87 -0.80 -5.62
N THR A 360 17.68 -0.12 -6.42
CA THR A 360 18.16 1.25 -6.12
C THR A 360 17.11 2.31 -6.41
N SER A 361 16.36 2.20 -7.50
CA SER A 361 15.21 3.09 -7.76
C SER A 361 14.18 3.03 -6.62
N ARG A 362 13.92 1.84 -6.06
CA ARG A 362 13.03 1.68 -4.91
C ARG A 362 13.57 2.37 -3.65
N LEU A 363 14.85 2.23 -3.34
CA LEU A 363 15.48 2.93 -2.21
C LEU A 363 15.41 4.45 -2.41
N ALA A 364 15.61 4.92 -3.65
CA ALA A 364 15.51 6.33 -3.99
C ALA A 364 14.09 6.88 -3.82
N VAL A 365 13.04 6.13 -4.20
CA VAL A 365 11.64 6.49 -3.88
C VAL A 365 11.44 6.63 -2.38
N GLU A 366 11.83 5.59 -1.63
CA GLU A 366 11.59 5.50 -0.19
C GLU A 366 12.23 6.66 0.56
N PHE A 367 13.52 6.89 0.36
CA PHE A 367 14.23 7.92 1.12
C PHE A 367 13.86 9.33 0.66
N SER A 368 13.56 9.55 -0.63
CA SER A 368 13.03 10.84 -1.10
C SER A 368 11.69 11.14 -0.43
N PHE A 369 10.82 10.13 -0.33
CA PHE A 369 9.53 10.27 0.36
C PHE A 369 9.71 10.59 1.84
N ARG A 370 10.61 9.89 2.55
CA ARG A 370 10.91 10.17 3.96
C ARG A 370 11.51 11.56 4.18
N ALA A 371 12.26 12.07 3.22
CA ALA A 371 12.85 13.40 3.27
C ALA A 371 11.86 14.53 2.96
N ASP A 372 10.60 14.20 2.71
CA ASP A 372 9.56 15.13 2.28
C ASP A 372 9.92 15.80 0.93
N ASP A 373 10.72 15.12 0.10
CA ASP A 373 11.06 15.55 -1.27
C ASP A 373 10.16 14.81 -2.27
N GLY A 374 8.96 15.36 -2.44
CA GLY A 374 7.96 14.73 -3.26
C GLY A 374 8.33 14.67 -4.75
N MET A 375 9.01 15.69 -5.27
CA MET A 375 9.42 15.71 -6.67
C MET A 375 10.44 14.61 -6.97
N ALA A 376 11.43 14.43 -6.11
CA ALA A 376 12.39 13.33 -6.23
C ALA A 376 11.71 11.97 -6.07
N ALA A 377 10.79 11.82 -5.11
CA ALA A 377 10.04 10.58 -4.91
C ALA A 377 9.24 10.20 -6.16
N ARG A 378 8.55 11.17 -6.78
CA ARG A 378 7.79 10.97 -8.02
C ARG A 378 8.70 10.55 -9.17
N HIS A 379 9.80 11.26 -9.36
CA HIS A 379 10.77 10.94 -10.41
C HIS A 379 11.26 9.50 -10.28
N TRP A 380 11.74 9.11 -9.09
CA TRP A 380 12.24 7.76 -8.88
C TRP A 380 11.15 6.69 -8.96
N ALA A 381 9.90 7.01 -8.64
CA ALA A 381 8.78 6.07 -8.78
C ALA A 381 8.43 5.83 -10.25
N GLN A 382 8.57 6.85 -11.10
CA GLN A 382 8.44 6.70 -12.55
C GLN A 382 9.56 5.81 -13.11
N ARG A 383 10.81 6.09 -12.72
CA ARG A 383 11.96 5.25 -13.08
C ARG A 383 11.79 3.81 -12.61
N HIS A 384 11.31 3.60 -11.38
CA HIS A 384 11.04 2.27 -10.82
C HIS A 384 10.01 1.48 -11.65
N LEU A 385 8.92 2.12 -12.07
CA LEU A 385 7.93 1.52 -12.97
C LEU A 385 8.53 1.19 -14.34
N GLU A 386 9.32 2.09 -14.92
CA GLU A 386 9.99 1.85 -16.21
C GLU A 386 10.91 0.63 -16.14
N HIS A 387 11.66 0.47 -15.04
CA HIS A 387 12.51 -0.71 -14.82
C HIS A 387 11.71 -2.01 -14.71
N HIS A 388 10.53 -1.98 -14.10
CA HIS A 388 9.64 -3.14 -14.05
C HIS A 388 8.99 -3.46 -15.41
N ARG A 389 8.62 -2.45 -16.19
CA ARG A 389 8.10 -2.62 -17.56
C ARG A 389 9.12 -3.24 -18.51
N LEU A 390 10.42 -2.97 -18.31
CA LEU A 390 11.50 -3.63 -19.06
C LEU A 390 11.56 -5.15 -18.80
N ILE A 391 11.02 -5.64 -17.69
CA ILE A 391 11.00 -7.06 -17.37
C ILE A 391 9.77 -7.73 -17.98
N ASP A 392 8.59 -7.32 -17.53
CA ASP A 392 7.31 -7.84 -18.01
C ASP A 392 6.16 -6.95 -17.53
N GLU A 393 5.33 -6.47 -18.46
CA GLU A 393 4.19 -5.58 -18.12
C GLU A 393 3.06 -6.31 -17.39
N THR A 394 2.96 -7.63 -17.52
CA THR A 394 1.86 -8.44 -16.97
C THR A 394 2.14 -8.95 -15.55
N MET A 395 3.37 -8.79 -15.06
CA MET A 395 3.74 -9.22 -13.73
C MET A 395 3.07 -8.39 -12.63
N GLN A 396 2.70 -9.05 -11.54
CA GLN A 396 2.21 -8.38 -10.33
C GLN A 396 3.17 -7.31 -9.83
N ALA A 397 4.49 -7.54 -9.89
CA ALA A 397 5.50 -6.56 -9.51
C ALA A 397 5.42 -5.26 -10.32
N THR A 398 5.00 -5.32 -11.59
CA THR A 398 4.82 -4.14 -12.45
C THR A 398 3.54 -3.40 -12.10
N HIS A 399 2.45 -4.12 -11.80
CA HIS A 399 1.24 -3.52 -11.24
C HIS A 399 1.50 -2.86 -9.87
N ASP A 400 2.34 -3.47 -9.05
CA ASP A 400 2.77 -2.97 -7.75
C ASP A 400 3.62 -1.70 -7.88
N ALA A 401 4.58 -1.67 -8.80
CA ALA A 401 5.36 -0.47 -9.11
C ALA A 401 4.47 0.67 -9.65
N HIS A 402 3.45 0.33 -10.44
CA HIS A 402 2.45 1.29 -10.91
C HIS A 402 1.60 1.83 -9.75
N ALA A 403 1.20 0.97 -8.81
CA ALA A 403 0.50 1.36 -7.60
C ALA A 403 1.35 2.31 -6.72
N LEU A 404 2.64 2.00 -6.56
CA LEU A 404 3.60 2.85 -5.84
C LEU A 404 3.70 4.24 -6.48
N LEU A 405 3.82 4.32 -7.81
CA LEU A 405 3.82 5.61 -8.52
C LEU A 405 2.52 6.37 -8.27
N GLY A 406 1.36 5.74 -8.44
CA GLY A 406 0.06 6.39 -8.22
C GLY A 406 -0.13 6.87 -6.77
N PHE A 407 0.46 6.16 -5.80
CA PHE A 407 0.49 6.58 -4.41
C PHE A 407 1.40 7.80 -4.19
N VAL A 408 2.65 7.74 -4.66
CA VAL A 408 3.59 8.85 -4.55
C VAL A 408 3.01 10.08 -5.23
N GLU A 409 2.50 9.95 -6.45
CA GLU A 409 1.87 11.06 -7.17
C GLU A 409 0.72 11.70 -6.40
N GLN A 410 -0.04 10.95 -5.59
CA GLN A 410 -1.10 11.49 -4.72
C GLN A 410 -0.57 12.18 -3.46
N ALA A 411 0.51 11.68 -2.89
CA ALA A 411 1.12 12.25 -1.69
C ALA A 411 1.93 13.53 -1.99
N VAL A 412 2.72 13.52 -3.07
CA VAL A 412 3.53 14.66 -3.57
C VAL A 412 2.67 15.83 -3.96
N GLN A 413 1.54 15.50 -4.53
CA GLN A 413 0.45 16.40 -4.83
C GLN A 413 0.17 17.33 -3.61
N GLY A 414 0.15 16.83 -2.37
CA GLY A 414 -0.04 17.67 -1.16
C GLY A 414 1.01 18.76 -0.92
N GLN A 415 2.12 18.74 -1.68
CA GLN A 415 3.19 19.73 -1.71
C GLN A 415 3.13 20.51 -3.04
N GLN A 416 3.11 21.85 -2.99
CA GLN A 416 2.85 22.75 -4.13
C GLN A 416 3.68 22.41 -5.40
N ILE A 417 3.00 22.16 -6.54
CA ILE A 417 3.61 22.10 -7.89
C ILE A 417 3.39 23.46 -8.59
N PRO A 418 4.39 24.03 -9.29
CA PRO A 418 4.21 25.24 -10.10
C PRO A 418 3.24 25.00 -11.26
N LEU A 419 2.32 25.93 -11.47
CA LEU A 419 1.42 25.95 -12.64
C LEU A 419 2.16 26.49 -13.86
N ASP A 420 1.71 26.10 -15.07
CA ASP A 420 2.18 26.76 -16.28
C ASP A 420 1.69 28.23 -16.37
N HIS A 421 2.20 28.97 -17.35
CA HIS A 421 1.87 30.38 -17.61
C HIS A 421 0.41 30.63 -17.99
N HIS A 422 -0.41 29.57 -18.13
CA HIS A 422 -1.85 29.62 -18.35
C HIS A 422 -2.66 29.07 -17.17
N GLY A 423 -2.03 28.77 -16.02
CA GLY A 423 -2.69 28.23 -14.84
C GLY A 423 -3.19 26.78 -15.00
N ARG A 424 -2.69 26.01 -15.98
CA ARG A 424 -3.13 24.63 -16.24
C ARG A 424 -2.14 23.61 -15.70
N SER A 425 -2.69 22.46 -15.29
CA SER A 425 -1.96 21.25 -14.88
C SER A 425 -2.15 20.18 -15.95
N LEU A 426 -1.08 19.76 -16.62
CA LEU A 426 -1.15 18.87 -17.80
C LEU A 426 -1.10 17.35 -17.50
N GLN A 427 -1.14 16.91 -16.23
CA GLN A 427 -0.98 15.47 -15.86
C GLN A 427 -1.93 14.98 -14.75
N ARG A 428 -3.04 15.67 -14.50
CA ARG A 428 -3.74 15.61 -13.20
C ARG A 428 -4.54 14.33 -12.87
N ASP A 429 -4.82 13.42 -13.80
CA ASP A 429 -5.91 12.44 -13.55
C ASP A 429 -5.66 10.95 -13.91
N ARG A 430 -4.60 10.56 -14.62
CA ARG A 430 -4.55 9.19 -15.18
C ARG A 430 -4.20 8.07 -14.18
N THR A 431 -3.37 8.29 -13.17
CA THR A 431 -2.81 7.17 -12.36
C THR A 431 -3.60 6.83 -11.10
N ALA A 432 -4.35 7.79 -10.54
CA ALA A 432 -5.11 7.61 -9.29
C ALA A 432 -6.29 6.64 -9.43
N SER A 433 -6.84 6.47 -10.64
CA SER A 433 -8.07 5.69 -10.83
C SER A 433 -7.88 4.17 -10.87
N LEU A 434 -6.64 3.68 -11.01
CA LEU A 434 -6.29 2.25 -10.95
C LEU A 434 -6.28 1.68 -9.52
N LEU A 435 -6.31 2.54 -8.50
CA LEU A 435 -6.32 2.17 -7.08
C LEU A 435 -7.68 2.39 -6.42
N LEU A 436 -8.72 2.71 -7.20
CA LEU A 436 -10.05 2.97 -6.67
C LEU A 436 -10.80 1.66 -6.38
N ALA A 437 -11.45 1.62 -5.22
CA ALA A 437 -12.47 0.64 -4.92
C ALA A 437 -13.76 1.04 -5.67
N PRO A 438 -14.55 0.07 -6.15
CA PRO A 438 -15.86 0.30 -6.78
C PRO A 438 -16.94 0.59 -5.72
N SER A 439 -16.62 1.43 -4.75
CA SER A 439 -17.48 1.79 -3.61
C SER A 439 -17.09 3.16 -3.09
N SER A 440 -18.10 3.99 -2.83
CA SER A 440 -17.89 5.25 -2.14
C SER A 440 -17.65 5.08 -0.66
N VAL A 441 -17.06 6.10 -0.07
CA VAL A 441 -16.77 6.14 1.36
C VAL A 441 -18.03 6.05 2.21
N VAL A 442 -19.16 6.62 1.79
CA VAL A 442 -20.45 6.51 2.51
C VAL A 442 -20.92 5.06 2.67
N GLU A 443 -20.44 4.14 1.82
CA GLU A 443 -20.92 2.76 1.79
C GLU A 443 -20.25 1.83 2.80
N VAL A 444 -19.07 2.15 3.30
CA VAL A 444 -18.30 1.23 4.17
C VAL A 444 -19.04 0.96 5.48
N GLY A 445 -20.10 1.71 5.81
CA GLY A 445 -20.94 1.49 6.99
C GLY A 445 -21.58 0.11 6.99
N HIS A 446 -21.70 -0.50 5.80
CA HIS A 446 -22.18 -1.86 5.64
C HIS A 446 -21.43 -2.90 6.47
N CYS A 447 -20.14 -2.66 6.80
CA CYS A 447 -19.35 -3.62 7.55
C CYS A 447 -19.95 -3.96 8.92
N TRP A 448 -20.74 -3.03 9.49
CA TRP A 448 -21.44 -3.17 10.78
C TRP A 448 -22.83 -3.81 10.65
N GLY A 449 -23.46 -3.75 9.47
CA GLY A 449 -24.84 -4.24 9.24
C GLY A 449 -24.93 -5.59 8.51
N GLN A 450 -23.87 -6.00 7.81
CA GLN A 450 -23.82 -7.22 6.97
C GLN A 450 -24.06 -8.55 7.71
N ARG A 451 -24.25 -8.55 9.04
CA ARG A 451 -24.60 -9.72 9.86
C ARG A 451 -25.68 -9.34 10.88
N PRO A 452 -26.97 -9.30 10.48
CA PRO A 452 -28.03 -8.76 11.33
C PRO A 452 -28.17 -9.46 12.70
N ALA A 453 -28.07 -10.79 12.72
CA ALA A 453 -28.10 -11.55 13.97
C ALA A 453 -26.94 -11.21 14.94
N VAL A 454 -25.78 -10.78 14.44
CA VAL A 454 -24.65 -10.32 15.29
C VAL A 454 -24.96 -8.93 15.85
N PHE A 455 -25.51 -8.03 15.04
CA PHE A 455 -25.90 -6.69 15.46
C PHE A 455 -27.03 -6.72 16.51
N ALA A 456 -28.01 -7.60 16.35
CA ALA A 456 -29.13 -7.78 17.28
C ALA A 456 -28.77 -8.54 18.58
N ALA A 457 -27.68 -9.31 18.59
CA ALA A 457 -27.35 -10.20 19.71
C ALA A 457 -27.26 -9.50 21.08
N PRO A 458 -26.65 -8.31 21.24
CA PRO A 458 -26.63 -7.61 22.52
C PRO A 458 -28.04 -7.29 23.07
N ALA A 459 -29.02 -7.00 22.22
CA ALA A 459 -30.39 -6.70 22.68
C ALA A 459 -31.15 -7.94 23.20
N LEU A 460 -30.74 -9.13 22.76
CA LEU A 460 -31.31 -10.39 23.19
C LEU A 460 -30.69 -10.94 24.49
N GLU A 461 -29.56 -10.39 24.93
CA GLU A 461 -28.81 -10.88 26.09
C GLU A 461 -29.15 -10.12 27.38
N SER A 462 -29.59 -10.87 28.39
CA SER A 462 -30.00 -10.35 29.69
C SER A 462 -28.87 -9.89 30.60
N SER A 463 -27.68 -10.50 30.50
CA SER A 463 -26.54 -10.17 31.34
C SER A 463 -25.75 -9.00 30.77
N ALA A 464 -25.59 -7.91 31.54
CA ALA A 464 -24.79 -6.75 31.14
C ALA A 464 -23.32 -7.12 30.83
N GLU A 465 -22.75 -8.04 31.61
CA GLU A 465 -21.42 -8.61 31.37
C GLU A 465 -21.32 -9.26 29.98
N ARG A 466 -22.30 -10.09 29.62
CA ARG A 466 -22.32 -10.77 28.31
C ARG A 466 -22.68 -9.83 27.17
N ARG A 467 -23.56 -8.84 27.39
CA ARG A 467 -23.84 -7.79 26.40
C ARG A 467 -22.59 -7.03 26.01
N CYS A 468 -21.76 -6.64 26.99
CA CYS A 468 -20.49 -5.97 26.72
C CYS A 468 -19.54 -6.83 25.86
N LEU A 469 -19.47 -8.14 26.15
CA LEU A 469 -18.73 -9.09 25.31
C LEU A 469 -19.31 -9.19 23.88
N LEU A 470 -20.64 -9.17 23.71
CA LEU A 470 -21.29 -9.20 22.40
C LEU A 470 -21.08 -7.90 21.61
N VAL A 471 -21.02 -6.74 22.26
CA VAL A 471 -20.67 -5.46 21.62
C VAL A 471 -19.22 -5.46 21.14
N LEU A 472 -18.28 -5.99 21.95
CA LEU A 472 -16.89 -6.22 21.52
C LEU A 472 -16.84 -7.14 20.30
N ARG A 473 -17.56 -8.27 20.34
CA ARG A 473 -17.65 -9.21 19.22
C ARG A 473 -18.16 -8.53 17.95
N MET A 474 -19.23 -7.75 18.05
CA MET A 474 -19.78 -6.99 16.92
C MET A 474 -18.72 -6.07 16.29
N MET A 475 -17.95 -5.33 17.10
CA MET A 475 -16.85 -4.49 16.62
C MET A 475 -15.78 -5.31 15.90
N LEU A 476 -15.28 -6.38 16.52
CA LEU A 476 -14.20 -7.21 15.95
C LEU A 476 -14.59 -7.83 14.60
N ILE A 477 -15.84 -8.29 14.47
CA ILE A 477 -16.39 -8.85 13.23
C ILE A 477 -16.45 -7.80 12.11
N ALA A 478 -16.72 -6.54 12.44
CA ALA A 478 -16.79 -5.46 11.46
C ALA A 478 -15.40 -5.05 10.93
N LEU A 479 -14.34 -5.15 11.75
CA LEU A 479 -13.00 -4.60 11.46
C LEU A 479 -12.43 -5.01 10.10
N ARG A 480 -12.55 -6.29 9.70
CA ARG A 480 -11.95 -6.75 8.44
C ARG A 480 -12.55 -6.05 7.23
N SER A 481 -13.88 -6.07 7.09
CA SER A 481 -14.58 -5.36 6.01
C SER A 481 -14.46 -3.84 6.15
N GLN A 482 -14.29 -3.36 7.39
CA GLN A 482 -14.06 -1.96 7.67
C GLN A 482 -12.76 -1.48 7.01
N VAL A 483 -11.61 -2.08 7.32
CA VAL A 483 -10.30 -1.52 6.91
C VAL A 483 -9.71 -2.11 5.62
N TYR A 484 -10.18 -3.27 5.14
CA TYR A 484 -9.75 -3.84 3.84
C TYR A 484 -10.67 -3.39 2.68
N VAL A 485 -10.86 -2.07 2.53
CA VAL A 485 -11.75 -1.50 1.50
C VAL A 485 -11.34 -1.94 0.09
N GLY A 486 -12.27 -2.51 -0.67
CA GLY A 486 -12.04 -3.00 -2.04
C GLY A 486 -10.95 -4.08 -2.16
N GLY A 487 -10.57 -4.70 -1.04
CA GLY A 487 -9.52 -5.71 -0.95
C GLY A 487 -9.86 -6.83 0.03
N SER A 488 -8.85 -7.58 0.44
CA SER A 488 -8.96 -8.72 1.35
C SER A 488 -7.60 -8.96 2.00
N THR A 489 -7.49 -9.90 2.94
CA THR A 489 -6.18 -10.32 3.43
C THR A 489 -5.29 -10.85 2.30
N LYS A 490 -5.86 -11.26 1.17
CA LYS A 490 -5.20 -11.82 -0.01
C LYS A 490 -4.87 -10.80 -1.11
N THR A 491 -5.49 -9.62 -1.09
CA THR A 491 -5.36 -8.60 -2.16
C THR A 491 -5.00 -7.24 -1.56
N SER A 492 -4.33 -6.38 -2.33
CA SER A 492 -4.00 -5.02 -1.86
C SER A 492 -5.27 -4.25 -1.50
N ILE A 493 -5.22 -3.43 -0.44
CA ILE A 493 -6.29 -2.47 -0.16
C ILE A 493 -6.39 -1.43 -1.27
N ARG A 494 -7.60 -0.89 -1.46
CA ARG A 494 -7.92 0.13 -2.46
C ARG A 494 -8.51 1.36 -1.78
N LYS A 495 -8.43 2.50 -2.46
CA LYS A 495 -8.99 3.78 -2.01
C LYS A 495 -10.48 3.85 -2.38
N PRO A 496 -11.41 4.09 -1.44
CA PRO A 496 -12.81 4.32 -1.78
C PRO A 496 -12.99 5.60 -2.62
N LEU A 497 -14.10 5.69 -3.35
CA LEU A 497 -14.50 6.94 -3.99
C LEU A 497 -14.78 8.02 -2.93
N ASN A 498 -14.39 9.25 -3.23
CA ASN A 498 -14.56 10.38 -2.33
C ASN A 498 -16.00 10.83 -2.41
N ALA A 499 -16.75 10.75 -1.31
CA ALA A 499 -18.13 11.15 -1.36
C ALA A 499 -18.30 12.66 -1.61
N PHE A 500 -19.26 12.99 -2.47
CA PHE A 500 -19.67 14.36 -2.69
C PHE A 500 -20.65 14.81 -1.59
N LEU A 501 -20.79 16.12 -1.40
CA LEU A 501 -21.63 16.66 -0.33
C LEU A 501 -23.10 16.27 -0.54
N GLY A 502 -23.70 15.64 0.48
CA GLY A 502 -25.08 15.17 0.43
C GLY A 502 -25.29 13.80 -0.24
N GLU A 503 -24.21 13.11 -0.61
CA GLU A 503 -24.28 11.74 -1.08
C GLU A 503 -24.88 10.82 -0.01
N LEU A 504 -25.78 9.92 -0.44
CA LEU A 504 -26.53 9.01 0.44
C LEU A 504 -26.19 7.55 0.18
N PHE A 505 -26.24 6.74 1.23
CA PHE A 505 -26.26 5.28 1.11
C PHE A 505 -27.30 4.69 2.06
N LEU A 506 -28.33 4.09 1.49
CA LEU A 506 -29.43 3.44 2.19
C LEU A 506 -29.34 1.93 1.92
N ALA A 507 -29.22 1.14 2.98
CA ALA A 507 -28.97 -0.29 2.86
C ALA A 507 -29.75 -1.10 3.89
N GLU A 508 -30.19 -2.30 3.50
CA GLU A 508 -30.87 -3.24 4.38
C GLU A 508 -30.28 -4.64 4.25
N TRP A 509 -30.25 -5.38 5.35
CA TRP A 509 -29.92 -6.81 5.40
C TRP A 509 -30.96 -7.53 6.23
N THR A 510 -31.46 -8.66 5.72
CA THR A 510 -32.37 -9.53 6.45
C THR A 510 -31.86 -10.97 6.41
N ASN A 511 -31.85 -11.64 7.55
CA ASN A 511 -31.69 -13.10 7.59
C ASN A 511 -32.68 -13.76 8.54
N GLU A 512 -33.16 -14.93 8.11
CA GLU A 512 -34.04 -15.79 8.91
C GLU A 512 -33.20 -16.89 9.55
N ARG A 513 -33.37 -17.10 10.85
CA ARG A 513 -32.77 -18.22 11.57
C ARG A 513 -33.84 -19.22 11.93
N SER A 514 -33.80 -20.38 11.29
CA SER A 514 -34.61 -21.54 11.64
C SER A 514 -34.05 -22.16 12.94
N SER A 515 -34.76 -22.00 14.05
CA SER A 515 -34.45 -22.71 15.29
C SER A 515 -35.08 -24.10 15.26
N SER A 516 -34.36 -25.14 15.67
CA SER A 516 -34.88 -26.51 15.78
C SER A 516 -35.86 -26.70 16.96
N SER A 517 -36.14 -25.65 17.75
CA SER A 517 -36.90 -25.73 19.00
C SER A 517 -38.06 -24.73 19.12
N SER A 518 -38.33 -23.91 18.09
CA SER A 518 -39.44 -22.95 18.07
C SER A 518 -40.13 -22.98 16.70
N SER A 519 -41.47 -22.97 16.72
CA SER A 519 -42.34 -23.01 15.53
C SER A 519 -42.35 -21.71 14.71
N THR A 520 -41.59 -20.69 15.12
CA THR A 520 -41.48 -19.40 14.43
C THR A 520 -40.01 -19.08 14.16
N PRO A 521 -39.58 -18.84 12.90
CA PRO A 521 -38.22 -18.41 12.60
C PRO A 521 -37.99 -17.00 13.16
N SER A 522 -36.84 -16.77 13.80
CA SER A 522 -36.41 -15.43 14.21
C SER A 522 -35.80 -14.73 12.99
N SER A 523 -36.46 -13.68 12.51
CA SER A 523 -35.94 -12.82 11.45
C SER A 523 -35.20 -11.62 12.05
N PHE A 524 -34.00 -11.35 11.58
CA PHE A 524 -33.19 -10.21 12.00
C PHE A 524 -33.03 -9.27 10.81
N THR A 525 -33.35 -7.99 11.00
CA THR A 525 -33.24 -6.98 9.96
C THR A 525 -32.44 -5.80 10.46
N THR A 526 -31.36 -5.47 9.77
CA THR A 526 -30.54 -4.29 10.08
C THR A 526 -30.62 -3.31 8.92
N ARG A 527 -31.01 -2.07 9.22
CA ARG A 527 -31.03 -0.95 8.27
C ARG A 527 -29.83 -0.05 8.54
N LEU A 528 -29.23 0.47 7.48
CA LEU A 528 -28.17 1.48 7.50
C LEU A 528 -28.63 2.69 6.68
N VAL A 529 -28.44 3.86 7.27
CA VAL A 529 -28.56 5.16 6.61
C VAL A 529 -27.23 5.88 6.79
N ALA A 530 -26.62 6.30 5.68
CA ALA A 530 -25.41 7.12 5.71
C ALA A 530 -25.55 8.34 4.80
N GLU A 531 -24.98 9.46 5.23
CA GLU A 531 -24.94 10.72 4.48
C GLU A 531 -23.58 11.38 4.59
N GLN A 532 -23.06 11.90 3.48
CA GLN A 532 -21.92 12.80 3.47
C GLN A 532 -22.37 14.20 3.92
N VAL A 533 -22.36 14.44 5.23
CA VAL A 533 -22.85 15.68 5.86
C VAL A 533 -21.94 16.89 5.67
N SER A 534 -20.67 16.65 5.33
CA SER A 534 -19.71 17.70 4.95
C SER A 534 -18.67 17.20 3.95
N HIS A 535 -18.18 18.10 3.09
CA HIS A 535 -17.10 17.82 2.15
C HIS A 535 -15.78 18.50 2.57
N HIS A 536 -15.85 19.65 3.27
CA HIS A 536 -14.68 20.40 3.75
C HIS A 536 -14.88 20.91 5.17
N PRO A 537 -14.33 20.22 6.19
CA PRO A 537 -13.66 18.90 6.09
C PRO A 537 -14.65 17.78 5.71
N PRO A 538 -14.20 16.64 5.19
CA PRO A 538 -15.08 15.56 4.81
C PRO A 538 -15.57 14.79 6.03
N ILE A 539 -16.89 14.69 6.16
CA ILE A 539 -17.55 14.04 7.28
C ILE A 539 -18.68 13.18 6.72
N THR A 540 -18.70 11.91 7.09
CA THR A 540 -19.87 11.05 6.89
C THR A 540 -20.50 10.77 8.23
N ALA A 541 -21.83 10.89 8.30
CA ALA A 541 -22.63 10.44 9.42
C ALA A 541 -23.39 9.18 9.02
N MET A 542 -23.58 8.26 9.96
CA MET A 542 -24.31 7.03 9.76
C MET A 542 -25.18 6.67 10.96
N HIS A 543 -26.25 5.95 10.66
CA HIS A 543 -27.18 5.37 11.62
C HIS A 543 -27.49 3.94 11.21
N LEU A 544 -27.38 3.00 12.14
CA LEU A 544 -27.80 1.62 11.98
C LEU A 544 -28.89 1.28 13.00
N ALA A 545 -29.89 0.50 12.60
CA ALA A 545 -30.94 0.06 13.51
C ALA A 545 -31.47 -1.34 13.17
N ASP A 546 -31.74 -2.12 14.21
CA ASP A 546 -32.70 -3.23 14.21
C ASP A 546 -33.85 -2.80 15.14
N GLU A 547 -34.90 -2.25 14.54
CA GLU A 547 -36.06 -1.72 15.24
C GLU A 547 -36.84 -2.83 15.97
N THR A 548 -36.86 -4.04 15.43
CA THR A 548 -37.59 -5.19 15.99
C THR A 548 -37.02 -5.58 17.35
N HIS A 549 -35.68 -5.55 17.47
CA HIS A 549 -34.99 -5.95 18.69
C HIS A 549 -34.57 -4.78 19.59
N GLY A 550 -34.69 -3.53 19.10
CA GLY A 550 -34.39 -2.33 19.89
C GLY A 550 -32.90 -2.10 20.09
N VAL A 551 -32.10 -2.27 19.04
CA VAL A 551 -30.67 -1.88 19.03
C VAL A 551 -30.41 -0.90 17.91
N ARG A 552 -29.66 0.16 18.24
CA ARG A 552 -29.24 1.18 17.27
C ARG A 552 -27.79 1.58 17.47
N ALA A 553 -27.17 2.07 16.41
CA ALA A 553 -25.82 2.62 16.45
C ALA A 553 -25.75 3.91 15.65
N ASP A 554 -25.20 4.95 16.26
CA ASP A 554 -24.94 6.24 15.63
C ASP A 554 -23.43 6.47 15.54
N GLY A 555 -22.95 6.93 14.41
CA GLY A 555 -21.53 7.21 14.25
C GLY A 555 -21.28 8.29 13.20
N TYR A 556 -20.24 9.06 13.41
CA TYR A 556 -19.73 9.98 12.41
C TYR A 556 -18.22 10.09 12.54
N ALA A 557 -17.53 10.30 11.43
CA ALA A 557 -16.11 10.53 11.46
C ALA A 557 -15.65 11.41 10.31
N ARG A 558 -14.56 12.12 10.57
CA ARG A 558 -13.61 12.59 9.57
C ARG A 558 -12.30 11.85 9.72
N VAL A 559 -11.46 11.98 8.72
CA VAL A 559 -10.10 11.44 8.76
C VAL A 559 -9.06 12.55 8.64
N GLU A 560 -7.89 12.27 9.19
CA GLU A 560 -6.67 13.03 8.96
C GLU A 560 -5.59 12.05 8.52
N MET A 561 -4.83 12.43 7.50
CA MET A 561 -3.77 11.58 6.95
C MET A 561 -2.43 12.25 7.14
N THR A 562 -1.46 11.49 7.61
CA THR A 562 -0.07 11.91 7.66
C THR A 562 0.82 10.90 6.93
N PHE A 563 1.83 11.43 6.25
CA PHE A 563 2.78 10.66 5.47
C PHE A 563 4.14 10.73 6.15
N ALA A 564 4.67 9.57 6.54
CA ALA A 564 5.98 9.46 7.20
C ALA A 564 6.56 8.05 7.01
N GLY A 565 6.96 7.69 5.77
CA GLY A 565 7.38 6.31 5.41
C GLY A 565 6.26 5.25 5.45
N SER A 566 5.08 5.63 5.92
CA SER A 566 3.80 4.91 5.89
C SER A 566 2.68 5.93 5.77
N VAL A 567 1.46 5.48 5.47
CA VAL A 567 0.27 6.34 5.61
C VAL A 567 -0.34 6.05 6.96
N GLN A 568 -0.41 7.07 7.80
CA GLN A 568 -1.18 7.01 9.03
C GLN A 568 -2.51 7.70 8.80
N VAL A 569 -3.59 7.01 9.15
CA VAL A 569 -4.97 7.46 9.01
C VAL A 569 -5.52 7.59 10.42
N ARG A 570 -5.61 8.83 10.89
CA ARG A 570 -6.23 9.16 12.16
C ARG A 570 -7.73 9.33 11.97
N GLN A 571 -8.53 8.68 12.80
CA GLN A 571 -9.98 8.80 12.78
C GLN A 571 -10.46 9.76 13.86
N VAL A 572 -11.21 10.79 13.49
CA VAL A 572 -11.71 11.81 14.40
C VAL A 572 -13.24 11.82 14.37
N GLY A 573 -13.84 11.46 15.50
CA GLY A 573 -15.28 11.27 15.67
C GLY A 573 -15.56 10.28 16.80
N HIS A 574 -16.79 9.82 16.92
CA HIS A 574 -17.15 8.75 17.85
C HIS A 574 -18.32 7.92 17.32
N ALA A 575 -18.48 6.72 17.87
CA ALA A 575 -19.63 5.87 17.64
C ALA A 575 -20.29 5.49 18.96
N LEU A 576 -21.62 5.51 19.00
CA LEU A 576 -22.42 5.03 20.11
C LEU A 576 -23.27 3.85 19.65
N VAL A 577 -23.45 2.87 20.52
CA VAL A 577 -24.47 1.82 20.39
C VAL A 577 -25.42 1.96 21.57
N HIS A 578 -26.72 1.88 21.31
CA HIS A 578 -27.76 1.94 22.33
C HIS A 578 -28.65 0.71 22.25
N ILE A 579 -29.00 0.17 23.41
CA ILE A 579 -29.90 -0.98 23.56
C ILE A 579 -31.12 -0.56 24.37
N ASP A 580 -32.27 -0.45 23.69
CA ASP A 580 -33.50 0.14 24.24
C ASP A 580 -34.00 -0.59 25.49
N ARG A 581 -33.98 -1.92 25.46
CA ARG A 581 -34.49 -2.76 26.55
C ARG A 581 -33.83 -2.49 27.90
N TYR A 582 -32.58 -2.04 27.90
CA TYR A 582 -31.77 -1.87 29.10
C TYR A 582 -31.38 -0.41 29.37
N ASP A 583 -31.81 0.52 28.51
CA ASP A 583 -31.35 1.91 28.51
C ASP A 583 -29.80 1.99 28.61
N GLU A 584 -29.14 1.16 27.80
CA GLU A 584 -27.70 0.94 27.91
C GLU A 584 -26.97 1.49 26.70
N ASP A 585 -26.00 2.37 26.96
CA ASP A 585 -25.17 3.03 25.97
C ASP A 585 -23.75 2.45 25.98
N TYR A 586 -23.16 2.31 24.79
CA TYR A 586 -21.78 1.91 24.61
C TYR A 586 -21.04 2.94 23.76
N LEU A 587 -19.91 3.44 24.26
CA LEU A 587 -18.98 4.25 23.48
C LEU A 587 -17.96 3.34 22.81
N LEU A 588 -17.95 3.33 21.48
CA LEU A 588 -17.03 2.52 20.67
C LEU A 588 -15.88 3.39 20.15
N PRO A 589 -14.64 2.85 20.12
CA PRO A 589 -13.50 3.56 19.59
C PRO A 589 -13.51 3.57 18.06
N LEU A 590 -12.88 4.58 17.47
CA LEU A 590 -12.54 4.63 16.05
C LEU A 590 -11.02 4.44 15.91
N PRO A 591 -10.53 3.22 15.59
CA PRO A 591 -9.09 2.95 15.65
C PRO A 591 -8.31 3.65 14.54
N ASP A 592 -7.14 4.21 14.87
CA ASP A 592 -6.22 4.75 13.87
C ASP A 592 -5.63 3.59 13.05
N VAL A 593 -5.50 3.80 11.74
CA VAL A 593 -5.04 2.78 10.79
C VAL A 593 -3.72 3.20 10.18
N ARG A 594 -2.73 2.31 10.20
CA ARG A 594 -1.48 2.47 9.47
C ARG A 594 -1.54 1.62 8.20
N VAL A 595 -1.41 2.22 7.02
CA VAL A 595 -1.22 1.49 5.77
C VAL A 595 0.25 1.15 5.64
N ARG A 596 0.54 -0.13 5.40
CA ARG A 596 1.87 -0.68 5.18
C ARG A 596 1.92 -1.44 3.87
N GLY A 597 3.09 -1.96 3.54
CA GLY A 597 3.28 -2.80 2.35
C GLY A 597 3.58 -2.03 1.06
N PHE A 598 3.82 -0.72 1.13
CA PHE A 598 4.33 0.08 0.00
C PHE A 598 5.60 -0.52 -0.59
N LEU A 599 6.49 -1.01 0.27
CA LEU A 599 7.70 -1.73 -0.07
C LEU A 599 7.44 -3.05 -0.81
N SER A 600 6.41 -3.80 -0.43
CA SER A 600 6.07 -5.08 -1.05
C SER A 600 5.12 -4.95 -2.24
N GLY A 601 4.71 -3.73 -2.63
CA GLY A 601 3.69 -3.52 -3.65
C GLY A 601 2.25 -3.79 -3.21
N ARG A 602 2.08 -4.71 -2.25
CA ARG A 602 0.80 -5.09 -1.68
C ARG A 602 0.49 -4.31 -0.41
N LEU A 603 -0.41 -3.34 -0.53
CA LEU A 603 -0.83 -2.50 0.59
C LEU A 603 -1.74 -3.28 1.54
N TYR A 604 -1.51 -3.14 2.84
CA TYR A 604 -2.36 -3.72 3.88
C TYR A 604 -2.53 -2.77 5.07
N PRO A 605 -3.68 -2.78 5.75
CA PRO A 605 -3.94 -1.98 6.93
C PRO A 605 -3.41 -2.68 8.18
N GLU A 606 -2.98 -1.90 9.16
CA GLU A 606 -2.56 -2.37 10.47
C GLU A 606 -3.10 -1.41 11.53
N ILE A 607 -3.76 -1.94 12.55
CA ILE A 607 -4.24 -1.18 13.71
C ILE A 607 -3.23 -1.43 14.82
N ILE A 608 -2.79 -0.35 15.49
CA ILE A 608 -1.84 -0.42 16.59
C ILE A 608 -2.32 0.49 17.71
N GLY A 609 -2.11 0.07 18.96
CA GLY A 609 -2.37 0.88 20.14
C GLY A 609 -3.46 0.31 21.04
N THR A 610 -3.81 1.10 22.05
CA THR A 610 -4.79 0.72 23.08
C THR A 610 -6.05 1.55 22.93
N TYR A 611 -7.20 0.88 22.90
CA TYR A 611 -8.52 1.48 22.74
C TYR A 611 -9.48 0.93 23.80
N HIS A 612 -10.57 1.64 24.04
CA HIS A 612 -11.55 1.25 25.05
C HIS A 612 -12.96 1.23 24.48
N ILE A 613 -13.75 0.22 24.87
CA ILE A 613 -15.22 0.26 24.79
C ILE A 613 -15.73 0.53 26.20
N VAL A 614 -16.64 1.49 26.36
CA VAL A 614 -17.20 1.85 27.66
C VAL A 614 -18.72 1.68 27.64
N ALA A 615 -19.25 0.89 28.58
CA ALA A 615 -20.68 0.70 28.75
C ALA A 615 -21.22 1.56 29.89
N SER A 616 -22.44 2.12 29.75
CA SER A 616 -23.12 2.85 30.83
C SER A 616 -23.46 1.96 32.03
N SER A 617 -23.45 0.63 31.84
CA SER A 617 -23.63 -0.37 32.90
C SER A 617 -22.38 -0.59 33.77
N GLY A 618 -21.31 0.18 33.55
CA GLY A 618 -20.07 0.16 34.33
C GLY A 618 -19.02 -0.84 33.87
N TYR A 619 -19.31 -1.64 32.83
CA TYR A 619 -18.35 -2.55 32.23
C TYR A 619 -17.47 -1.83 31.20
N THR A 620 -16.22 -2.27 31.07
CA THR A 620 -15.27 -1.70 30.11
C THR A 620 -14.46 -2.76 29.42
N VAL A 621 -14.08 -2.50 28.17
CA VAL A 621 -13.14 -3.34 27.43
C VAL A 621 -11.87 -2.54 27.20
N GLU A 622 -10.71 -3.10 27.56
CA GLU A 622 -9.40 -2.64 27.08
C GLU A 622 -9.00 -3.49 25.87
N LEU A 623 -8.78 -2.87 24.72
CA LEU A 623 -8.33 -3.52 23.48
C LEU A 623 -6.91 -3.08 23.15
N VAL A 624 -5.98 -4.02 23.02
CA VAL A 624 -4.60 -3.77 22.61
C VAL A 624 -4.37 -4.42 21.25
N PHE A 625 -4.16 -3.60 20.22
CA PHE A 625 -3.81 -4.07 18.88
C PHE A 625 -2.30 -4.03 18.66
N SER A 626 -1.77 -5.07 18.01
CA SER A 626 -0.35 -5.24 17.67
C SER A 626 -0.17 -5.77 16.24
N GLY A 627 1.06 -5.62 15.72
CA GLY A 627 1.38 -5.82 14.32
C GLY A 627 2.62 -6.67 14.07
N GLN A 628 2.92 -6.95 12.78
CA GLN A 628 4.14 -7.68 12.40
C GLN A 628 5.36 -6.75 12.41
N GLY A 629 6.36 -7.07 13.24
CA GLY A 629 7.72 -6.53 13.14
C GLY A 629 8.49 -7.17 11.99
N LEU A 630 9.35 -6.41 11.29
CA LEU A 630 10.01 -6.87 10.06
C LEU A 630 11.26 -7.76 10.30
N ALA A 631 11.75 -7.87 11.54
CA ALA A 631 13.02 -8.56 11.86
C ALA A 631 12.90 -9.69 12.90
N TRP A 632 11.81 -9.75 13.67
CA TRP A 632 11.56 -10.79 14.66
C TRP A 632 10.06 -11.11 14.63
N GLY A 633 9.71 -12.39 14.63
CA GLY A 633 8.33 -12.85 14.41
C GLY A 633 7.27 -12.06 15.18
N GLY A 634 6.20 -11.71 14.48
CA GLY A 634 5.00 -11.07 15.01
C GLY A 634 3.85 -11.31 14.05
N THR A 635 2.65 -11.52 14.58
CA THR A 635 1.48 -11.86 13.77
C THR A 635 0.79 -10.58 13.31
N ARG A 636 0.62 -10.41 11.99
CA ARG A 636 -0.14 -9.27 11.44
C ARG A 636 -1.54 -9.23 12.05
N ASN A 637 -2.04 -8.03 12.31
CA ASN A 637 -3.43 -7.81 12.75
C ASN A 637 -3.76 -8.52 14.08
N ALA A 638 -2.76 -8.70 14.95
CA ALA A 638 -2.95 -9.33 16.24
C ALA A 638 -3.65 -8.37 17.22
N PHE A 639 -4.38 -8.93 18.19
CA PHE A 639 -4.96 -8.17 19.28
C PHE A 639 -5.17 -9.03 20.53
N THR A 640 -5.26 -8.36 21.67
CA THR A 640 -5.76 -8.89 22.92
C THR A 640 -6.74 -7.90 23.51
N ALA A 641 -7.92 -8.36 23.92
CA ALA A 641 -8.93 -7.56 24.59
C ALA A 641 -9.28 -8.17 25.95
N ARG A 642 -9.48 -7.31 26.96
CA ARG A 642 -9.90 -7.68 28.32
C ARG A 642 -11.22 -7.02 28.62
N VAL A 643 -12.27 -7.82 28.83
CA VAL A 643 -13.55 -7.33 29.35
C VAL A 643 -13.45 -7.30 30.86
N MET A 644 -13.62 -6.11 31.44
CA MET A 644 -13.46 -5.85 32.87
C MET A 644 -14.82 -5.56 33.51
N GLY A 645 -14.98 -6.03 34.75
CA GLY A 645 -16.14 -5.78 35.58
C GLY A 645 -16.24 -4.33 36.05
N ARG A 646 -17.32 -4.05 36.79
CA ARG A 646 -17.57 -2.75 37.41
C ARG A 646 -16.48 -2.39 38.42
N GLU A 647 -16.30 -1.10 38.67
CA GLU A 647 -15.44 -0.68 39.79
C GLU A 647 -16.04 -1.16 41.12
N VAL A 648 -15.20 -1.77 41.95
CA VAL A 648 -15.59 -2.24 43.27
C VAL A 648 -15.79 -1.02 44.17
N GLY A 649 -17.04 -0.59 44.37
CA GLY A 649 -17.39 0.51 45.27
C GLY A 649 -18.64 1.33 44.92
N GLU A 650 -19.21 1.19 43.73
CA GLU A 650 -20.48 1.83 43.37
C GLU A 650 -21.65 0.84 43.50
N GLU A 651 -22.39 0.93 44.60
CA GLU A 651 -23.78 0.44 44.61
C GLU A 651 -24.64 1.39 43.75
N PRO A 652 -25.64 0.88 43.00
CA PRO A 652 -26.56 1.74 42.27
C PRO A 652 -27.39 2.55 43.27
N GLU A 653 -27.40 3.89 43.16
CA GLU A 653 -28.36 4.72 43.90
C GLU A 653 -29.77 4.49 43.33
N ASP A 654 -30.51 3.57 43.96
CA ASP A 654 -31.96 3.52 43.85
C ASP A 654 -32.56 4.77 44.52
N GLY A 655 -33.29 5.54 43.72
CA GLY A 655 -33.77 6.87 44.10
C GLY A 655 -34.61 6.91 45.37
N LYS A 656 -34.21 7.76 46.33
CA LYS A 656 -35.11 8.36 47.33
C LYS A 656 -34.74 9.82 47.66
N ASN A 657 -35.73 10.67 47.39
CA ASN A 657 -35.99 12.03 47.87
C ASN A 657 -35.19 12.56 49.06
N GLY A 658 -34.54 13.71 48.83
CA GLY A 658 -34.79 14.98 49.54
C GLY A 658 -34.52 15.08 51.04
N LYS A 659 -33.47 15.83 51.40
CA LYS A 659 -33.59 17.02 52.28
C LYS A 659 -32.28 17.79 52.44
N SER A 660 -32.46 19.10 52.40
CA SER A 660 -31.53 20.20 52.73
C SER A 660 -30.74 20.00 54.02
N GLY A 661 -29.44 20.35 54.02
CA GLY A 661 -28.63 20.38 55.24
C GLY A 661 -27.27 21.09 55.10
N LYS A 662 -27.30 22.42 55.22
CA LYS A 662 -26.27 23.37 55.70
C LYS A 662 -24.77 23.01 55.64
N GLU A 663 -24.02 23.87 54.94
CA GLU A 663 -22.57 24.08 55.02
C GLU A 663 -22.01 24.14 56.46
N LYS A 664 -20.89 23.45 56.67
CA LYS A 664 -19.88 23.80 57.69
C LYS A 664 -18.47 23.62 57.11
N LYS A 665 -17.71 24.72 57.02
CA LYS A 665 -16.24 24.74 56.82
C LYS A 665 -15.52 24.20 58.07
N PRO A 666 -14.35 23.57 57.90
CA PRO A 666 -13.22 23.99 58.71
C PRO A 666 -11.90 24.16 57.93
N LYS A 667 -10.99 24.84 58.61
CA LYS A 667 -9.75 25.47 58.17
C LYS A 667 -8.55 24.50 58.23
N HIS A 668 -7.59 24.76 57.34
CA HIS A 668 -6.13 24.53 57.40
C HIS A 668 -5.55 23.35 58.22
N ALA A 669 -4.91 22.42 57.52
CA ALA A 669 -3.65 21.81 57.93
C ALA A 669 -2.79 21.50 56.68
N LYS A 670 -1.51 21.89 56.74
CA LYS A 670 -0.48 21.74 55.70
C LYS A 670 0.29 20.42 55.88
N HIS A 671 0.86 19.97 54.76
CA HIS A 671 1.90 18.93 54.60
C HIS A 671 1.47 17.45 54.65
N ALA A 672 1.40 16.81 53.48
CA ALA A 672 2.45 15.93 52.97
C ALA A 672 2.03 15.39 51.59
N LYS A 673 2.88 15.59 50.57
CA LYS A 673 2.76 14.89 49.28
C LYS A 673 3.03 13.41 49.54
N ASN A 674 1.98 12.61 49.54
CA ASN A 674 2.10 11.19 49.30
C ASN A 674 0.96 10.80 48.36
N THR A 675 1.26 10.77 47.06
CA THR A 675 0.42 10.18 46.02
C THR A 675 0.25 8.71 46.35
N LYS A 676 -0.79 8.39 47.14
CA LYS A 676 -1.34 7.04 47.20
C LYS A 676 -1.97 6.77 45.84
N ASN A 677 -1.25 6.01 45.03
CA ASN A 677 -1.79 5.33 43.86
C ASN A 677 -2.76 4.27 44.38
N THR A 678 -4.03 4.62 44.56
CA THR A 678 -5.10 3.65 44.84
C THR A 678 -5.42 2.95 43.53
N ASN A 679 -4.68 1.88 43.25
CA ASN A 679 -4.95 1.01 42.12
C ASN A 679 -6.18 0.15 42.45
N THR A 680 -7.38 0.67 42.19
CA THR A 680 -8.62 -0.11 42.17
C THR A 680 -8.64 -0.96 40.90
N ALA A 681 -7.89 -2.06 40.91
CA ALA A 681 -7.84 -2.96 39.77
C ALA A 681 -9.21 -3.61 39.53
N ARG A 682 -9.84 -3.32 38.38
CA ARG A 682 -11.09 -3.96 37.95
C ARG A 682 -10.82 -5.44 37.64
N GLU A 683 -11.73 -6.33 38.06
CA GLU A 683 -11.63 -7.76 37.76
C GLU A 683 -11.76 -8.00 36.25
N THR A 684 -10.85 -8.78 35.66
CA THR A 684 -10.97 -9.21 34.26
C THR A 684 -11.90 -10.43 34.19
N LEU A 685 -12.98 -10.33 33.42
CA LEU A 685 -14.02 -11.35 33.28
C LEU A 685 -13.79 -12.23 32.05
N TYR A 686 -13.41 -11.61 30.93
CA TYR A 686 -13.12 -12.32 29.67
C TYR A 686 -11.82 -11.83 29.05
N ILE A 687 -11.09 -12.76 28.43
CA ILE A 687 -9.93 -12.49 27.59
C ILE A 687 -10.29 -12.92 26.16
N VAL A 688 -10.14 -12.01 25.21
CA VAL A 688 -10.35 -12.27 23.78
C VAL A 688 -9.04 -12.01 23.05
N GLU A 689 -8.48 -13.01 22.37
CA GLU A 689 -7.17 -12.87 21.74
C GLU A 689 -7.09 -13.61 20.40
N GLY A 690 -6.34 -13.03 19.47
CA GLY A 690 -6.14 -13.62 18.15
C GLY A 690 -5.77 -12.57 17.10
N VAL A 691 -6.24 -12.81 15.87
CA VAL A 691 -5.99 -11.99 14.70
C VAL A 691 -7.32 -11.50 14.14
N TRP A 692 -7.62 -10.21 14.26
CA TRP A 692 -8.95 -9.68 13.92
C TRP A 692 -9.34 -9.89 12.44
N SER A 693 -8.35 -10.12 11.56
CA SER A 693 -8.59 -10.43 10.14
C SER A 693 -8.72 -11.92 9.80
N GLN A 694 -8.45 -12.83 10.75
CA GLN A 694 -8.43 -14.29 10.52
C GLN A 694 -9.32 -15.05 11.50
N GLY A 695 -9.21 -14.76 12.80
CA GLY A 695 -9.97 -15.42 13.85
C GLY A 695 -9.40 -15.19 15.24
N TRP A 696 -10.16 -15.53 16.28
CA TRP A 696 -9.78 -15.33 17.68
C TRP A 696 -10.44 -16.35 18.61
N THR A 697 -9.96 -16.39 19.84
CA THR A 697 -10.53 -17.21 20.93
C THR A 697 -11.04 -16.30 22.04
N THR A 698 -12.19 -16.66 22.62
CA THR A 698 -12.77 -16.01 23.79
C THR A 698 -12.70 -16.98 24.98
N THR A 699 -12.11 -16.54 26.08
CA THR A 699 -11.89 -17.34 27.29
C THR A 699 -12.50 -16.63 28.50
N ASP A 700 -13.19 -17.38 29.36
CA ASP A 700 -13.59 -16.89 30.69
C ASP A 700 -12.35 -16.83 31.58
N ALA A 701 -11.99 -15.63 32.03
CA ALA A 701 -10.76 -15.41 32.78
C ALA A 701 -10.80 -16.00 34.19
N ARG A 702 -12.00 -16.25 34.73
CA ARG A 702 -12.19 -16.80 36.08
C ARG A 702 -12.03 -18.32 36.09
N THR A 703 -12.50 -18.98 35.04
CA THR A 703 -12.49 -20.46 34.95
C THR A 703 -11.39 -21.01 34.04
N GLY A 704 -10.82 -20.17 33.16
CA GLY A 704 -9.93 -20.60 32.09
C GLY A 704 -10.63 -21.35 30.95
N GLN A 705 -11.97 -21.43 30.97
CA GLN A 705 -12.73 -22.15 29.94
C GLN A 705 -12.78 -21.34 28.65
N VAL A 706 -12.42 -21.99 27.54
CA VAL A 706 -12.66 -21.44 26.19
C VAL A 706 -14.16 -21.46 25.91
N LEU A 707 -14.75 -20.27 25.80
CA LEU A 707 -16.17 -20.09 25.51
C LEU A 707 -16.45 -20.18 24.01
N GLU A 708 -15.52 -19.69 23.19
CA GLU A 708 -15.71 -19.62 21.74
C GLU A 708 -14.37 -19.60 20.98
N ARG A 709 -14.38 -20.18 19.77
CA ARG A 709 -13.40 -19.90 18.72
C ARG A 709 -14.13 -19.32 17.51
N TYR A 710 -13.72 -18.15 17.05
CA TYR A 710 -14.30 -17.47 15.91
C TYR A 710 -13.33 -17.49 14.74
N GLU A 711 -13.77 -17.96 13.58
CA GLU A 711 -13.02 -17.93 12.33
C GLU A 711 -13.71 -17.02 11.33
N VAL A 712 -13.01 -15.99 10.85
CA VAL A 712 -13.63 -14.94 10.02
C VAL A 712 -14.04 -15.47 8.64
N ASP A 713 -13.33 -16.49 8.13
CA ASP A 713 -13.61 -17.11 6.82
C ASP A 713 -14.51 -18.35 6.89
N ALA A 714 -15.01 -18.72 8.08
CA ALA A 714 -15.97 -19.82 8.21
C ALA A 714 -17.28 -19.51 7.47
N VAL A 715 -17.89 -20.53 6.86
CA VAL A 715 -19.05 -20.38 5.98
C VAL A 715 -20.24 -19.78 6.72
N GLU A 716 -20.46 -20.19 7.97
CA GLU A 716 -21.48 -19.68 8.87
C GLU A 716 -21.29 -18.20 9.27
N ASN A 717 -20.07 -17.68 9.08
CA ASN A 717 -19.71 -16.29 9.35
C ASN A 717 -19.70 -15.42 8.09
N ALA A 718 -20.11 -15.95 6.94
CA ALA A 718 -20.26 -15.19 5.71
C ALA A 718 -21.25 -14.02 5.88
N PRO A 719 -20.99 -12.85 5.27
CA PRO A 719 -21.92 -11.74 5.30
C PRO A 719 -23.20 -12.07 4.54
N VAL A 720 -24.32 -11.51 5.00
CA VAL A 720 -25.60 -11.56 4.29
C VAL A 720 -25.54 -10.59 3.11
N ALA A 721 -26.14 -10.98 1.97
CA ALA A 721 -26.22 -10.10 0.81
C ALA A 721 -27.00 -8.83 1.16
N ILE A 722 -26.46 -7.68 0.76
CA ILE A 722 -27.12 -6.39 0.89
C ILE A 722 -28.34 -6.33 -0.02
N GLN A 723 -29.45 -5.81 0.50
CA GLN A 723 -30.66 -5.53 -0.27
C GLN A 723 -30.60 -4.07 -0.72
N LEU A 724 -30.32 -3.86 -2.00
CA LEU A 724 -30.31 -2.55 -2.65
C LEU A 724 -31.28 -2.55 -3.84
N SER A 725 -31.95 -1.43 -4.07
CA SER A 725 -32.60 -1.19 -5.36
C SER A 725 -31.55 -1.16 -6.47
N PRO A 726 -31.87 -1.59 -7.71
CA PRO A 726 -30.97 -1.41 -8.84
C PRO A 726 -30.71 0.09 -9.08
N PRO A 727 -29.52 0.48 -9.61
CA PRO A 727 -29.14 1.88 -9.75
C PRO A 727 -30.18 2.75 -10.46
N GLU A 728 -30.91 2.22 -11.42
CA GLU A 728 -31.94 2.94 -12.19
C GLU A 728 -33.17 3.30 -11.32
N ALA A 729 -33.43 2.52 -10.27
CA ALA A 729 -34.54 2.72 -9.33
C ALA A 729 -34.14 3.51 -8.07
N GLN A 730 -32.85 3.69 -7.83
CA GLN A 730 -32.34 4.54 -6.74
C GLN A 730 -32.53 6.03 -7.06
N ASP A 731 -32.53 6.89 -6.06
CA ASP A 731 -32.50 8.35 -6.25
C ASP A 731 -31.15 8.81 -6.84
N PRO A 732 -31.09 9.89 -7.66
CA PRO A 732 -29.83 10.42 -8.18
C PRO A 732 -28.75 10.70 -7.11
N TRP A 733 -29.14 10.98 -5.87
CA TRP A 733 -28.22 11.26 -4.75
C TRP A 733 -27.68 10.01 -4.04
N GLU A 734 -28.17 8.81 -4.38
CA GLU A 734 -27.66 7.56 -3.81
C GLU A 734 -26.35 7.14 -4.49
N SER A 735 -25.36 6.74 -3.67
CA SER A 735 -23.97 6.46 -4.08
C SER A 735 -23.89 5.56 -5.31
N ARG A 736 -24.61 4.44 -5.32
CA ARG A 736 -24.50 3.45 -6.41
C ARG A 736 -25.05 3.96 -7.73
N ARG A 737 -26.05 4.84 -7.72
CA ARG A 737 -26.55 5.52 -8.93
C ARG A 737 -25.63 6.67 -9.34
N ALA A 738 -25.26 7.54 -8.42
CA ALA A 738 -24.42 8.71 -8.69
C ALA A 738 -23.05 8.32 -9.27
N TRP A 739 -22.45 7.26 -8.72
CA TRP A 739 -21.15 6.75 -9.14
C TRP A 739 -21.21 5.62 -10.18
N ALA A 740 -22.40 5.22 -10.67
CA ALA A 740 -22.54 4.09 -11.59
C ALA A 740 -21.58 4.15 -12.80
N PRO A 741 -21.42 5.28 -13.51
CA PRO A 741 -20.50 5.36 -14.65
C PRO A 741 -19.02 5.18 -14.24
N VAL A 742 -18.64 5.74 -13.09
CA VAL A 742 -17.27 5.63 -12.55
C VAL A 742 -16.98 4.19 -12.11
N ILE A 743 -17.93 3.56 -11.41
CA ILE A 743 -17.83 2.17 -10.96
C ILE A 743 -17.71 1.22 -12.17
N ASP A 744 -18.52 1.43 -13.20
CA ASP A 744 -18.46 0.63 -14.43
C ASP A 744 -17.10 0.76 -15.13
N GLY A 745 -16.55 1.98 -15.21
CA GLY A 745 -15.18 2.19 -15.70
C GLY A 745 -14.12 1.46 -14.86
N ILE A 746 -14.24 1.46 -13.52
CA ILE A 746 -13.32 0.76 -12.61
C ILE A 746 -13.39 -0.75 -12.86
N VAL A 747 -14.59 -1.30 -13.00
CA VAL A 747 -14.82 -2.74 -13.24
C VAL A 747 -14.26 -3.17 -14.60
N ARG A 748 -14.43 -2.35 -15.64
CA ARG A 748 -13.90 -2.61 -16.98
C ARG A 748 -12.40 -2.32 -17.12
N GLY A 749 -11.79 -1.67 -16.14
CA GLY A 749 -10.41 -1.20 -16.22
C GLY A 749 -10.22 -0.03 -17.22
N ASP A 750 -11.30 0.66 -17.60
CA ASP A 750 -11.26 1.80 -18.52
C ASP A 750 -10.94 3.09 -17.76
N LEU A 751 -9.65 3.30 -17.56
CA LEU A 751 -9.11 4.44 -16.83
C LEU A 751 -9.55 5.80 -17.40
N SER A 752 -9.64 5.92 -18.73
CA SER A 752 -10.01 7.19 -19.37
C SER A 752 -11.47 7.54 -19.08
N HIS A 753 -12.35 6.53 -19.11
CA HIS A 753 -13.74 6.69 -18.72
C HIS A 753 -13.91 7.03 -17.25
N VAL A 754 -13.19 6.33 -16.35
CA VAL A 754 -13.23 6.60 -14.90
C VAL A 754 -12.88 8.06 -14.59
N VAL A 755 -11.81 8.56 -15.21
CA VAL A 755 -11.38 9.96 -15.06
C VAL A 755 -12.48 10.90 -15.53
N ALA A 756 -12.97 10.73 -16.75
CA ALA A 756 -13.94 11.65 -17.34
C ALA A 756 -15.22 11.77 -16.50
N GLU A 757 -15.79 10.63 -16.08
CA GLU A 757 -17.02 10.61 -15.30
C GLU A 757 -16.82 11.10 -13.87
N LYS A 758 -15.67 10.81 -13.26
CA LYS A 758 -15.31 11.35 -11.95
C LYS A 758 -15.16 12.88 -12.01
N SER A 759 -14.46 13.40 -13.02
CA SER A 759 -14.30 14.85 -13.20
C SER A 759 -15.64 15.54 -13.43
N ARG A 760 -16.57 14.88 -14.14
CA ARG A 760 -17.92 15.40 -14.41
C ARG A 760 -18.71 15.66 -13.12
N ILE A 761 -18.82 14.67 -12.24
CA ILE A 761 -19.54 14.85 -10.97
C ILE A 761 -18.82 15.84 -10.04
N GLU A 762 -17.50 15.77 -9.95
CA GLU A 762 -16.74 16.70 -9.11
C GLU A 762 -16.85 18.15 -9.60
N GLN A 763 -16.87 18.38 -10.92
CA GLN A 763 -17.04 19.73 -11.48
C GLN A 763 -18.45 20.25 -11.25
N ALA A 764 -19.48 19.43 -11.42
CA ALA A 764 -20.85 19.80 -11.12
C ALA A 764 -21.02 20.22 -9.65
N GLN A 765 -20.47 19.43 -8.73
CA GLN A 765 -20.47 19.74 -7.30
C GLN A 765 -19.77 21.08 -7.01
N ARG A 766 -18.61 21.35 -7.63
CA ARG A 766 -17.92 22.64 -7.51
C ARG A 766 -18.79 23.80 -8.00
N CYS A 767 -19.44 23.65 -9.15
CA CYS A 767 -20.33 24.68 -9.69
C CYS A 767 -21.54 24.94 -8.77
N MET A 768 -22.16 23.89 -8.23
CA MET A 768 -23.25 24.03 -7.26
C MET A 768 -22.81 24.77 -6.00
N ARG A 769 -21.64 24.42 -5.42
CA ARG A 769 -21.11 25.14 -4.25
C ARG A 769 -20.82 26.61 -4.53
N ALA A 770 -20.31 26.93 -5.72
CA ALA A 770 -20.07 28.31 -6.12
C ALA A 770 -21.39 29.10 -6.27
N HIS A 771 -22.43 28.47 -6.82
CA HIS A 771 -23.77 29.07 -6.91
C HIS A 771 -24.39 29.29 -5.53
N GLU A 772 -24.28 28.31 -4.63
CA GLU A 772 -24.78 28.41 -3.26
C GLU A 772 -24.10 29.55 -2.48
N ALA A 773 -22.76 29.64 -2.57
CA ALA A 773 -22.00 30.70 -1.94
C ALA A 773 -22.39 32.09 -2.49
N LYS A 774 -22.59 32.21 -3.81
CA LYS A 774 -23.01 33.46 -4.44
C LYS A 774 -24.40 33.92 -3.97
N ASN A 775 -25.30 32.99 -3.70
CA ASN A 775 -26.67 33.28 -3.28
C ASN A 775 -26.85 33.30 -1.76
N GLY A 776 -25.79 33.07 -0.98
CA GLY A 776 -25.86 32.98 0.48
C GLY A 776 -26.68 31.79 0.99
N THR A 777 -26.88 30.74 0.18
CA THR A 777 -27.60 29.54 0.60
C THR A 777 -26.66 28.54 1.24
N ILE A 778 -27.02 28.02 2.42
CA ILE A 778 -26.23 27.01 3.12
C ILE A 778 -26.79 25.62 2.81
N TRP A 779 -25.91 24.68 2.45
CA TRP A 779 -26.29 23.28 2.27
C TRP A 779 -26.73 22.66 3.60
N LYS A 780 -27.95 22.13 3.64
CA LYS A 780 -28.47 21.38 4.79
C LYS A 780 -28.49 19.88 4.49
N PRO A 781 -27.85 19.05 5.33
CA PRO A 781 -27.98 17.60 5.24
C PRO A 781 -29.44 17.15 5.33
N LEU A 782 -29.77 16.11 4.57
CA LEU A 782 -31.12 15.62 4.42
C LEU A 782 -31.54 14.84 5.67
N LEU A 783 -30.72 13.90 6.14
CA LEU A 783 -31.11 12.88 7.12
C LEU A 783 -30.47 13.08 8.50
N PHE A 784 -29.47 13.95 8.61
CA PHE A 784 -28.74 14.21 9.86
C PHE A 784 -28.83 15.67 10.29
N ARG A 785 -28.75 15.89 11.60
CA ARG A 785 -28.61 17.21 12.23
C ARG A 785 -27.35 17.25 13.06
N SER A 786 -26.72 18.42 13.14
CA SER A 786 -25.59 18.67 14.02
C SER A 786 -26.01 19.56 15.19
N SER A 787 -25.55 19.25 16.41
CA SER A 787 -25.52 20.24 17.50
C SER A 787 -24.13 20.86 17.58
N SER A 788 -23.98 22.11 17.14
CA SER A 788 -22.74 22.88 17.33
C SER A 788 -22.66 23.44 18.76
N SER A 789 -21.46 23.80 19.20
CA SER A 789 -21.19 24.45 20.50
C SER A 789 -21.46 25.96 20.50
N SER A 790 -21.86 26.55 19.37
CA SER A 790 -22.06 27.99 19.21
C SER A 790 -23.54 28.39 19.14
N HIS A 791 -23.89 29.40 19.92
CA HIS A 791 -25.23 29.94 20.21
C HIS A 791 -26.06 30.54 19.04
N ASP A 792 -25.77 30.26 17.76
CA ASP A 792 -26.24 31.11 16.65
C ASP A 792 -27.28 30.50 15.70
N ASP A 793 -27.80 29.28 15.93
CA ASP A 793 -28.93 28.77 15.15
C ASP A 793 -30.27 29.08 15.86
N ALA A 794 -31.10 29.89 15.21
CA ALA A 794 -32.45 30.27 15.65
C ALA A 794 -33.47 29.11 15.69
N GLU A 795 -33.04 27.86 15.46
CA GLU A 795 -33.81 26.64 15.70
C GLU A 795 -33.26 25.97 16.97
N ALA A 796 -34.14 25.67 17.94
CA ALA A 796 -33.76 25.04 19.20
C ALA A 796 -32.87 23.78 18.97
N PRO A 797 -31.81 23.58 19.77
CA PRO A 797 -30.93 22.41 19.64
C PRO A 797 -31.75 21.12 19.67
N CYS A 798 -31.42 20.16 18.79
CA CYS A 798 -32.08 18.86 18.80
C CYS A 798 -31.85 18.18 20.18
N PRO A 799 -32.90 17.86 20.96
CA PRO A 799 -32.73 17.25 22.29
C PRO A 799 -31.90 15.95 22.26
N LYS A 800 -32.02 15.16 21.19
CA LYS A 800 -31.26 13.92 20.98
C LYS A 800 -29.75 14.17 20.77
N ALA A 801 -29.37 15.27 20.12
CA ALA A 801 -27.97 15.62 19.90
C ALA A 801 -27.29 16.16 21.18
N THR A 802 -28.03 16.93 21.98
CA THR A 802 -27.59 17.33 23.34
C THR A 802 -27.41 16.11 24.25
N ALA A 803 -28.41 15.21 24.30
CA ALA A 803 -28.33 13.98 25.09
C ALA A 803 -27.15 13.09 24.68
N ALA A 804 -26.87 12.99 23.40
CA ALA A 804 -25.72 12.28 22.86
C ALA A 804 -24.36 12.84 23.31
N ARG A 805 -24.24 14.17 23.33
CA ARG A 805 -23.06 14.87 23.83
C ARG A 805 -22.85 14.57 25.31
N ASP A 806 -23.94 14.60 26.08
CA ASP A 806 -23.94 14.28 27.50
C ASP A 806 -23.59 12.81 27.75
N THR A 807 -24.11 11.88 26.93
CA THR A 807 -23.76 10.46 26.95
C THR A 807 -22.27 10.26 26.66
N PHE A 808 -21.70 10.92 25.65
CA PHE A 808 -20.26 10.84 25.39
C PHE A 808 -19.44 11.29 26.59
N HIS A 809 -19.73 12.48 27.15
CA HIS A 809 -18.98 12.99 28.31
C HIS A 809 -19.12 12.10 29.54
N ARG A 810 -20.31 11.53 29.77
CA ARG A 810 -20.56 10.57 30.85
C ARG A 810 -19.71 9.31 30.71
N LEU A 811 -19.66 8.73 29.50
CA LEU A 811 -18.92 7.49 29.22
C LEU A 811 -17.41 7.73 29.09
N ALA A 812 -16.98 8.89 28.61
CA ALA A 812 -15.56 9.24 28.45
C ALA A 812 -14.91 9.71 29.77
N ALA A 813 -15.69 9.90 30.84
CA ALA A 813 -15.19 10.39 32.12
C ALA A 813 -14.06 9.47 32.66
N GLY A 814 -12.92 10.07 33.00
CA GLY A 814 -11.75 9.33 33.49
C GLY A 814 -10.88 8.69 32.40
N LEU A 815 -11.26 8.80 31.12
CA LEU A 815 -10.44 8.40 29.98
C LEU A 815 -9.84 9.64 29.29
N ASP A 816 -8.69 9.46 28.63
CA ASP A 816 -8.08 10.50 27.77
C ASP A 816 -8.77 10.56 26.40
N LEU A 817 -10.10 10.63 26.39
CA LEU A 817 -10.95 10.73 25.21
C LEU A 817 -11.54 12.14 25.10
N GLN A 818 -11.36 12.77 23.95
CA GLN A 818 -11.85 14.12 23.68
C GLN A 818 -13.01 14.10 22.70
N LEU A 819 -14.04 14.89 23.00
CA LEU A 819 -15.11 15.18 22.04
C LEU A 819 -14.56 16.19 21.03
N HIS A 820 -14.15 15.73 19.84
CA HIS A 820 -13.62 16.58 18.77
C HIS A 820 -14.73 17.26 17.94
N ASP A 821 -15.75 17.82 18.60
CA ASP A 821 -16.93 18.42 17.97
C ASP A 821 -16.58 19.66 17.12
N GLU A 822 -15.62 20.49 17.53
CA GLU A 822 -15.13 21.59 16.68
C GLU A 822 -14.56 21.10 15.33
N GLN A 823 -13.77 20.01 15.37
CA GLN A 823 -13.15 19.45 14.17
C GLN A 823 -14.15 18.70 13.28
N THR A 824 -15.30 18.31 13.83
CA THR A 824 -16.35 17.53 13.17
C THR A 824 -17.61 18.35 12.91
N MET A 825 -17.55 19.68 13.05
CA MET A 825 -18.67 20.59 12.85
C MET A 825 -19.90 20.22 13.70
N GLY A 826 -19.65 19.79 14.94
CA GLY A 826 -20.64 19.40 15.94
C GLY A 826 -20.86 17.88 16.05
N VAL A 827 -21.87 17.51 16.83
CA VAL A 827 -22.26 16.11 17.05
C VAL A 827 -23.41 15.76 16.12
N TRP A 828 -23.16 14.82 15.20
CA TRP A 828 -24.14 14.42 14.20
C TRP A 828 -25.07 13.33 14.73
N ARG A 829 -26.38 13.54 14.55
CA ARG A 829 -27.43 12.57 14.87
C ARG A 829 -28.45 12.48 13.77
N VAL A 830 -28.99 11.27 13.62
CA VAL A 830 -30.03 10.99 12.64
C VAL A 830 -31.33 11.71 13.01
N ASP A 831 -32.06 12.14 11.99
CA ASP A 831 -33.42 12.63 12.10
C ASP A 831 -34.40 11.53 11.67
N GLU A 832 -34.80 10.70 12.62
CA GLU A 832 -35.74 9.58 12.40
C GLU A 832 -37.05 10.04 11.73
N THR A 833 -37.52 11.25 12.03
CA THR A 833 -38.75 11.79 11.43
C THR A 833 -38.58 12.04 9.94
N LYS A 834 -37.38 12.46 9.51
CA LYS A 834 -37.08 12.63 8.08
C LYS A 834 -36.87 11.31 7.36
N ILE A 835 -36.33 10.29 8.03
CA ILE A 835 -36.22 8.94 7.46
C ILE A 835 -37.62 8.35 7.21
N GLN A 836 -38.51 8.43 8.20
CA GLN A 836 -39.87 7.87 8.08
C GLN A 836 -40.71 8.54 6.99
N ASN A 837 -40.45 9.83 6.72
CA ASN A 837 -41.17 10.61 5.72
C ASN A 837 -40.38 10.78 4.41
N LEU A 838 -39.29 10.03 4.21
CA LEU A 838 -38.43 10.17 3.06
C LEU A 838 -39.14 9.68 1.78
N GLN A 839 -39.26 10.55 0.78
CA GLN A 839 -39.89 10.23 -0.51
C GLN A 839 -38.95 10.58 -1.67
N ARG A 840 -38.85 9.68 -2.65
CA ARG A 840 -38.10 9.91 -3.89
C ARG A 840 -38.95 10.74 -4.88
N PRO A 841 -38.38 11.71 -5.61
CA PRO A 841 -36.98 12.12 -5.55
C PRO A 841 -36.68 12.97 -4.30
N PHE A 842 -35.57 12.67 -3.61
CA PHE A 842 -35.24 13.24 -2.31
C PHE A 842 -35.04 14.75 -2.33
N ARG A 843 -34.61 15.30 -3.49
CA ARG A 843 -34.31 16.73 -3.68
C ARG A 843 -35.03 17.31 -4.90
N GLY A 844 -36.20 16.78 -5.25
CA GLY A 844 -36.97 17.25 -6.41
C GLY A 844 -36.21 17.03 -7.72
N GLU A 845 -36.05 18.09 -8.52
CA GLU A 845 -35.33 18.05 -9.79
C GLU A 845 -33.81 18.17 -9.65
N LEU A 846 -33.31 18.59 -8.48
CA LEU A 846 -31.88 18.79 -8.26
C LEU A 846 -31.15 17.44 -8.25
N THR A 847 -30.06 17.33 -9.01
CA THR A 847 -29.22 16.13 -9.07
C THR A 847 -27.79 16.43 -8.62
N PRO A 848 -26.95 15.41 -8.33
CA PRO A 848 -25.53 15.65 -8.07
C PRO A 848 -24.76 16.30 -9.23
N LEU A 849 -25.35 16.35 -10.43
CA LEU A 849 -24.76 16.94 -11.63
C LEU A 849 -25.17 18.40 -11.86
N GLY A 850 -25.93 19.01 -10.94
CA GLY A 850 -26.47 20.37 -11.09
C GLY A 850 -27.94 20.33 -11.48
#